data_AF-N6YVI8-F1
#
_entry.id   AF-N6YVI8-F1
#
_cell.length_a   1.000
_cell.length_b   1.000
_cell.length_c   1.000
_cell.angle_alpha   90.00
_cell.angle_beta   90.00
_cell.angle_gamma   90.00
#
_symmetry.space_group_name_H-M   'P 1'
#
loop_
_entity.id
_entity.type
_entity.pdbx_description
1 polymer ?
#
loop_
_entity_poly.entity_id
_entity_poly.type
_entity_poly.pdbx_seq_one_letter_code
_entity_poly.pdbx_strand_id
1 'polypeptide(L)'
;MNRPESDSLLREEPFSMPRTDEIRVGEIIGRNLLECAPDAPLHEAARRMSERRVSSILVVEDDRVVGIWTERDALRVDFDDAATFALPVRAVMSAPVRTVSVATPLHELTVRFREEHVRHYVVEDEAGRRVGIVSQTDVVLNQGIEHYLKLRRVDALVKGGLHALPAAAGLGEATRRMREGGVDAVVVDYGAAAAATAQGRYGILTERDVTRLVAERAADRALGELASRPLVTCRADDSLYRVRMLLAERHIRHIGVLDTEGELVDLVSFKDILSGMELAYVHELHDALRARDRALSASQRDLYLAEKVIESSLEGVMVTDAHARILSVNPAFTRMTGYAPEEVIGLNPSVLNSGRQSPAFYARMWDGLLREGQWQGEVWNRRKTGEVYPQLLHITAIRDREGVLTHYAALFTDISRLKETEARIRDLAYYDPLTGLPNRRLLDDRLQVELAHAARLRCRLAVMFVDLDRFKRINDSLGHAVGDKLLVEIAARLRASLRDDDTVARMGGDEFLVVLNNLSGPDEAATMARRMVAELRRPVNVEGRELVVTTSVGVAVYPDDSRDADTLVKHADVAMYRAKDEGRNSFQLFEPAMNARSLERLALETALHRALPRDELQLYFQPVMKAEESELIAVEALLRWRHPDLGLVSPADFIPLAEDTGLIVPIGEWVLRSACEHHRRWCEAGGAPLHMMVNISARQFREEGFAAMVASVLAETGMTPGELTLELTESMLMDDTDRALARLDHLRALGVCLAIDDFGTGYSSLAYLKRFPIDELKIDRLFVRGIDRNTRDAALVSAIVSLGHSLGLRVVAEGVESAAHLAVLRRQGCDLAQGFLFSPPLPWDEFVAAYPPAGAAP
;
A
#
# COMPACT_ATOMS: atom_id res chain seq x y z
N MET A 1 -53.69 24.64 29.31
CA MET A 1 -53.93 23.19 29.19
C MET A 1 -52.58 22.49 29.10
N ASN A 2 -52.33 21.65 30.12
CA ASN A 2 -51.54 20.42 30.17
C ASN A 2 -50.06 20.38 29.68
N ARG A 3 -49.17 20.38 30.68
CA ARG A 3 -48.01 19.48 30.97
C ARG A 3 -47.80 18.26 30.04
N PRO A 4 -46.53 17.80 29.86
CA PRO A 4 -45.85 17.04 30.92
C PRO A 4 -44.41 17.48 31.28
N GLU A 5 -44.06 17.15 32.53
CA GLU A 5 -42.76 17.15 33.19
C GLU A 5 -42.04 15.80 32.95
N SER A 6 -40.75 15.83 32.60
CA SER A 6 -39.72 14.77 32.77
C SER A 6 -38.43 15.29 32.11
N ASP A 7 -37.21 15.27 32.63
CA ASP A 7 -36.56 14.45 33.66
C ASP A 7 -35.53 15.30 34.41
N SER A 8 -35.57 15.21 35.73
CA SER A 8 -34.48 15.57 36.62
C SER A 8 -33.66 14.33 36.95
N LEU A 9 -32.35 14.52 37.21
CA LEU A 9 -31.42 13.63 37.92
C LEU A 9 -30.57 12.69 37.06
N LEU A 10 -29.29 13.05 36.88
CA LEU A 10 -28.15 12.12 36.94
C LEU A 10 -26.92 12.89 37.47
N ARG A 11 -26.92 13.14 38.79
CA ARG A 11 -25.67 13.31 39.52
C ARG A 11 -25.10 11.91 39.73
N GLU A 12 -23.89 11.66 39.24
CA GLU A 12 -23.08 10.53 39.69
C GLU A 12 -22.72 10.77 41.16
N GLU A 13 -23.63 10.42 42.07
CA GLU A 13 -23.27 10.17 43.45
C GLU A 13 -22.37 8.92 43.47
N PRO A 14 -21.32 8.88 44.33
CA PRO A 14 -20.59 7.66 44.57
C PRO A 14 -21.60 6.58 44.95
N PHE A 15 -21.44 5.37 44.42
CA PHE A 15 -22.31 4.22 44.69
C PHE A 15 -22.38 3.99 46.21
N SER A 16 -23.32 4.66 46.87
CA SER A 16 -23.69 4.42 48.26
C SER A 16 -24.50 3.15 48.20
N MET A 17 -23.98 2.08 48.82
CA MET A 17 -24.84 1.00 49.29
C MET A 17 -26.07 1.65 49.94
N PRO A 18 -27.31 1.22 49.65
CA PRO A 18 -28.45 1.69 50.42
C PRO A 18 -28.10 1.44 51.89
N ARG A 19 -28.08 2.50 52.71
CA ARG A 19 -28.03 2.35 54.15
C ARG A 19 -29.32 1.64 54.54
N THR A 20 -29.29 0.30 54.54
CA THR A 20 -30.21 -0.47 55.35
C THR A 20 -30.03 0.03 56.76
N ASP A 21 -31.09 0.52 57.39
CA ASP A 21 -31.12 0.79 58.82
C ASP A 21 -30.70 -0.52 59.52
N GLU A 22 -29.43 -0.61 59.90
CA GLU A 22 -28.90 -1.82 60.53
C GLU A 22 -29.50 -1.93 61.92
N ILE A 23 -30.41 -2.90 62.07
CA ILE A 23 -31.02 -3.24 63.35
C ILE A 23 -29.90 -3.52 64.35
N ARG A 24 -30.00 -2.88 65.52
CA ARG A 24 -29.03 -3.07 66.62
C ARG A 24 -29.56 -4.04 67.66
N VAL A 25 -28.64 -4.66 68.41
CA VAL A 25 -28.98 -5.60 69.48
C VAL A 25 -30.01 -5.01 70.45
N GLY A 26 -29.86 -3.74 70.82
CA GLY A 26 -30.78 -3.02 71.72
C GLY A 26 -32.26 -3.03 71.31
N GLU A 27 -32.56 -3.21 70.02
CA GLU A 27 -33.92 -3.23 69.48
C GLU A 27 -34.61 -4.59 69.65
N ILE A 28 -33.84 -5.67 69.82
CA ILE A 28 -34.34 -7.04 69.84
C ILE A 28 -34.16 -7.75 71.19
N ILE A 29 -33.62 -7.07 72.20
CA ILE A 29 -33.30 -7.67 73.49
C ILE A 29 -34.52 -8.20 74.25
N GLY A 30 -34.39 -9.38 74.85
CA GLY A 30 -35.28 -9.87 75.89
C GLY A 30 -34.96 -9.17 77.22
N ARG A 31 -35.88 -8.33 77.71
CA ARG A 31 -35.68 -7.56 78.98
C ARG A 31 -36.03 -8.34 80.25
N ASN A 32 -36.60 -9.52 80.12
CA ASN A 32 -36.98 -10.37 81.24
C ASN A 32 -35.82 -11.28 81.65
N LEU A 33 -34.91 -10.76 82.48
CA LEU A 33 -33.83 -11.55 83.07
C LEU A 33 -34.37 -12.44 84.19
N LEU A 34 -34.15 -13.75 84.06
CA LEU A 34 -34.45 -14.72 85.10
C LEU A 34 -33.17 -15.03 85.86
N GLU A 35 -33.24 -15.08 87.19
CA GLU A 35 -32.07 -15.27 88.06
C GLU A 35 -32.27 -16.39 89.08
N CYS A 36 -31.18 -17.06 89.44
CA CYS A 36 -31.13 -18.03 90.53
C CYS A 36 -29.80 -17.95 91.28
N ALA A 37 -29.82 -18.42 92.53
CA ALA A 37 -28.61 -18.57 93.33
C ALA A 37 -27.77 -19.78 92.83
N PRO A 38 -26.44 -19.77 92.99
CA PRO A 38 -25.59 -20.82 92.44
C PRO A 38 -25.82 -22.21 93.03
N ASP A 39 -26.32 -22.27 94.26
CA ASP A 39 -26.67 -23.46 95.04
C ASP A 39 -28.11 -23.94 94.81
N ALA A 40 -28.91 -23.19 94.04
CA ALA A 40 -30.26 -23.61 93.68
C ALA A 40 -30.23 -24.97 92.96
N PRO A 41 -31.15 -25.89 93.28
CA PRO A 41 -31.15 -27.21 92.66
C PRO A 41 -31.65 -27.15 91.21
N LEU A 42 -31.08 -27.97 90.33
CA LEU A 42 -31.30 -27.93 88.88
C LEU A 42 -32.77 -28.03 88.47
N HIS A 43 -33.55 -28.94 89.05
CA HIS A 43 -34.98 -29.07 88.74
C HIS A 43 -35.77 -27.79 89.05
N GLU A 44 -35.38 -27.01 90.07
CA GLU A 44 -36.06 -25.75 90.40
C GLU A 44 -35.70 -24.66 89.40
N ALA A 45 -34.42 -24.55 89.02
CA ALA A 45 -34.01 -23.65 87.95
C ALA A 45 -34.71 -23.99 86.62
N ALA A 46 -34.84 -25.29 86.29
CA ALA A 46 -35.51 -25.75 85.08
C ALA A 46 -37.01 -25.44 85.12
N ARG A 47 -37.64 -25.63 86.28
CA ARG A 47 -39.06 -25.26 86.48
C ARG A 47 -39.27 -23.77 86.24
N ARG A 48 -38.42 -22.90 86.81
CA ARG A 48 -38.50 -21.44 86.61
C ARG A 48 -38.32 -21.06 85.14
N MET A 49 -37.36 -21.68 84.43
CA MET A 49 -37.16 -21.46 83.00
C MET A 49 -38.38 -21.89 82.17
N SER A 50 -38.93 -23.07 82.45
CA SER A 50 -40.10 -23.64 81.76
C SER A 50 -41.37 -22.82 81.98
N GLU A 51 -41.66 -22.42 83.23
CA GLU A 51 -42.81 -21.59 83.59
C GLU A 51 -42.77 -20.21 82.93
N ARG A 52 -41.58 -19.59 82.87
CA ARG A 52 -41.37 -18.28 82.24
C ARG A 52 -41.17 -18.36 80.73
N ARG A 53 -41.09 -19.58 80.17
CA ARG A 53 -40.83 -19.87 78.74
C ARG A 53 -39.56 -19.20 78.21
N VAL A 54 -38.51 -19.16 79.01
CA VAL A 54 -37.18 -18.62 78.64
C VAL A 54 -36.18 -19.75 78.40
N SER A 55 -35.20 -19.51 77.52
CA SER A 55 -34.19 -20.50 77.14
C SER A 55 -32.90 -20.45 77.98
N SER A 56 -32.85 -19.54 78.95
CA SER A 56 -31.73 -19.43 79.89
C SER A 56 -32.13 -18.77 81.22
N ILE A 57 -31.31 -19.01 82.24
CA ILE A 57 -31.38 -18.37 83.56
C ILE A 57 -29.97 -17.94 83.97
N LEU A 58 -29.84 -16.72 84.49
CA LEU A 58 -28.57 -16.22 85.01
C LEU A 58 -28.34 -16.75 86.43
N VAL A 59 -27.09 -17.09 86.71
CA VAL A 59 -26.65 -17.53 88.03
C VAL A 59 -25.94 -16.36 88.69
N VAL A 60 -26.46 -15.89 89.82
CA VAL A 60 -26.03 -14.65 90.46
C VAL A 60 -25.61 -14.92 91.90
N GLU A 61 -24.41 -14.49 92.26
CA GLU A 61 -23.85 -14.52 93.62
C GLU A 61 -23.41 -13.09 93.97
N ASP A 62 -23.86 -12.53 95.10
CA ASP A 62 -23.52 -11.17 95.52
C ASP A 62 -23.74 -10.07 94.45
N ASP A 63 -24.89 -10.14 93.76
CA ASP A 63 -25.29 -9.24 92.64
C ASP A 63 -24.36 -9.29 91.41
N ARG A 64 -23.46 -10.28 91.35
CA ARG A 64 -22.59 -10.55 90.20
C ARG A 64 -23.05 -11.80 89.46
N VAL A 65 -23.11 -11.70 88.13
CA VAL A 65 -23.39 -12.86 87.27
C VAL A 65 -22.15 -13.76 87.25
N VAL A 66 -22.25 -14.92 87.89
CA VAL A 66 -21.16 -15.91 87.98
C VAL A 66 -21.27 -17.00 86.91
N GLY A 67 -22.44 -17.13 86.28
CA GLY A 67 -22.66 -18.07 85.19
C GLY A 67 -24.03 -17.92 84.55
N ILE A 68 -24.27 -18.69 83.51
CA ILE A 68 -25.56 -18.80 82.83
C ILE A 68 -25.87 -20.27 82.64
N TRP A 69 -27.12 -20.67 82.91
CA TRP A 69 -27.58 -22.01 82.60
C TRP A 69 -28.61 -21.94 81.48
N THR A 70 -28.36 -22.66 80.40
CA THR A 70 -29.14 -22.63 79.15
C THR A 70 -29.78 -23.99 78.88
N GLU A 71 -30.75 -24.05 77.95
CA GLU A 71 -31.33 -25.32 77.48
C GLU A 71 -30.25 -26.33 77.02
N ARG A 72 -29.11 -25.85 76.48
CA ARG A 72 -27.98 -26.71 76.09
C ARG A 72 -27.31 -27.38 77.29
N ASP A 73 -27.16 -26.63 78.38
CA ASP A 73 -26.53 -27.13 79.60
C ASP A 73 -27.39 -28.20 80.29
N ALA A 74 -28.70 -28.23 80.04
CA ALA A 74 -29.59 -29.29 80.53
C ALA A 74 -29.21 -30.68 79.99
N LEU A 75 -28.52 -30.77 78.85
CA LEU A 75 -28.00 -32.04 78.32
C LEU A 75 -26.88 -32.64 79.19
N ARG A 76 -26.28 -31.87 80.10
CA ARG A 76 -25.26 -32.36 81.03
C ARG A 76 -25.85 -33.15 82.19
N VAL A 77 -27.17 -33.06 82.41
CA VAL A 77 -27.88 -33.84 83.42
C VAL A 77 -27.93 -35.31 82.99
N ASP A 78 -27.55 -36.19 83.90
CA ASP A 78 -27.72 -37.63 83.76
C ASP A 78 -29.15 -38.00 84.16
N PHE A 79 -29.92 -38.51 83.19
CA PHE A 79 -31.31 -38.91 83.39
C PHE A 79 -31.46 -40.33 83.94
N ASP A 80 -30.35 -41.07 84.00
CA ASP A 80 -30.30 -42.41 84.57
C ASP A 80 -29.99 -42.37 86.09
N ASP A 81 -29.58 -41.20 86.62
CA ASP A 81 -29.35 -40.94 88.04
C ASP A 81 -30.26 -39.83 88.59
N ALA A 82 -31.21 -40.22 89.45
CA ALA A 82 -32.17 -39.31 90.08
C ALA A 82 -31.53 -38.26 91.01
N ALA A 83 -30.31 -38.48 91.52
CA ALA A 83 -29.60 -37.49 92.33
C ALA A 83 -29.19 -36.27 91.51
N THR A 84 -28.98 -36.45 90.20
CA THR A 84 -28.49 -35.41 89.29
C THR A 84 -29.46 -34.24 89.16
N PHE A 85 -30.78 -34.47 89.29
CA PHE A 85 -31.81 -33.42 89.25
C PHE A 85 -31.74 -32.43 90.44
N ALA A 86 -31.09 -32.83 91.53
CA ALA A 86 -30.95 -32.02 92.74
C ALA A 86 -29.57 -31.35 92.86
N LEU A 87 -28.65 -31.58 91.91
CA LEU A 87 -27.35 -30.91 91.91
C LEU A 87 -27.53 -29.38 91.86
N PRO A 88 -26.60 -28.62 92.48
CA PRO A 88 -26.61 -27.17 92.40
C PRO A 88 -26.31 -26.72 90.97
N VAL A 89 -27.01 -25.68 90.48
CA VAL A 89 -26.87 -25.18 89.10
C VAL A 89 -25.42 -24.86 88.73
N ARG A 90 -24.60 -24.40 89.69
CA ARG A 90 -23.17 -24.13 89.46
C ARG A 90 -22.36 -25.33 88.95
N ALA A 91 -22.82 -26.56 89.18
CA ALA A 91 -22.12 -27.76 88.74
C ALA A 91 -22.21 -27.98 87.21
N VAL A 92 -23.23 -27.41 86.55
CA VAL A 92 -23.49 -27.67 85.12
C VAL A 92 -23.69 -26.39 84.29
N MET A 93 -23.73 -25.21 84.92
CA MET A 93 -23.81 -23.92 84.22
C MET A 93 -22.61 -23.67 83.30
N SER A 94 -22.79 -22.76 82.34
CA SER A 94 -21.74 -22.22 81.50
C SER A 94 -21.14 -20.94 82.13
N ALA A 95 -19.80 -20.86 82.17
CA ALA A 95 -19.05 -19.72 82.68
C ALA A 95 -17.70 -19.60 81.94
N PRO A 96 -17.16 -18.38 81.70
CA PRO A 96 -17.74 -17.07 82.02
C PRO A 96 -18.92 -16.70 81.09
N VAL A 97 -19.82 -15.83 81.56
CA VAL A 97 -20.94 -15.33 80.75
C VAL A 97 -20.43 -14.31 79.74
N ARG A 98 -20.83 -14.45 78.48
CA ARG A 98 -20.46 -13.53 77.40
C ARG A 98 -21.40 -12.34 77.37
N THR A 99 -20.84 -11.15 77.16
CA THR A 99 -21.59 -9.89 77.11
C THR A 99 -21.45 -9.18 75.76
N VAL A 100 -22.45 -8.37 75.40
CA VAL A 100 -22.45 -7.56 74.17
C VAL A 100 -23.12 -6.22 74.41
N SER A 101 -22.68 -5.17 73.70
CA SER A 101 -23.27 -3.83 73.83
C SER A 101 -24.62 -3.73 73.12
N VAL A 102 -25.56 -2.95 73.67
CA VAL A 102 -26.81 -2.55 72.98
C VAL A 102 -26.59 -1.94 71.60
N ALA A 103 -25.43 -1.32 71.35
CA ALA A 103 -25.11 -0.64 70.10
C ALA A 103 -24.62 -1.59 68.99
N THR A 104 -24.35 -2.86 69.33
CA THR A 104 -23.77 -3.84 68.39
C THR A 104 -24.73 -4.12 67.23
N PRO A 105 -24.28 -4.09 65.97
CA PRO A 105 -25.09 -4.49 64.82
C PRO A 105 -25.43 -5.98 64.83
N LEU A 106 -26.61 -6.37 64.30
CA LEU A 106 -27.01 -7.78 64.24
C LEU A 106 -26.06 -8.67 63.41
N HIS A 107 -25.47 -8.14 62.33
CA HIS A 107 -24.53 -8.92 61.51
C HIS A 107 -23.27 -9.29 62.31
N GLU A 108 -22.77 -8.38 63.14
CA GLU A 108 -21.60 -8.61 64.00
C GLU A 108 -21.94 -9.63 65.10
N LEU A 109 -23.12 -9.50 65.72
CA LEU A 109 -23.59 -10.46 66.72
C LEU A 109 -23.71 -11.88 66.14
N THR A 110 -24.10 -12.01 64.87
CA THR A 110 -24.20 -13.30 64.16
C THR A 110 -22.85 -14.02 64.11
N VAL A 111 -21.79 -13.30 63.73
CA VAL A 111 -20.42 -13.85 63.69
C VAL A 111 -19.94 -14.26 65.08
N ARG A 112 -20.18 -13.42 66.10
CA ARG A 112 -19.76 -13.69 67.48
C ARG A 112 -20.44 -14.93 68.07
N PHE A 113 -21.71 -15.19 67.76
CA PHE A 113 -22.38 -16.42 68.22
C PHE A 113 -21.68 -17.70 67.73
N ARG A 114 -21.15 -17.67 66.50
CA ARG A 114 -20.42 -18.80 65.91
C ARG A 114 -19.02 -18.94 66.50
N GLU A 115 -18.24 -17.86 66.55
CA GLU A 115 -16.86 -17.89 67.01
C GLU A 115 -16.76 -18.29 68.49
N GLU A 116 -17.62 -17.72 69.33
CA GLU A 116 -17.60 -17.96 70.77
C GLU A 116 -18.39 -19.21 71.19
N HIS A 117 -19.09 -19.88 70.25
CA HIS A 117 -19.87 -21.10 70.48
C HIS A 117 -20.91 -20.97 71.60
N VAL A 118 -21.49 -19.78 71.78
CA VAL A 118 -22.53 -19.49 72.76
C VAL A 118 -23.90 -19.35 72.11
N ARG A 119 -24.97 -19.47 72.91
CA ARG A 119 -26.36 -19.30 72.43
C ARG A 119 -27.03 -18.04 72.91
N HIS A 120 -26.45 -17.41 73.93
CA HIS A 120 -26.95 -16.20 74.56
C HIS A 120 -25.81 -15.25 74.88
N TYR A 121 -26.06 -13.97 74.72
CA TYR A 121 -25.24 -12.90 75.29
C TYR A 121 -26.07 -12.10 76.28
N VAL A 122 -25.46 -11.77 77.42
CA VAL A 122 -26.01 -10.72 78.29
C VAL A 122 -25.74 -9.38 77.62
N VAL A 123 -26.78 -8.55 77.50
CA VAL A 123 -26.67 -7.25 76.83
C VAL A 123 -26.43 -6.17 77.88
N GLU A 124 -25.42 -5.34 77.64
CA GLU A 124 -25.00 -4.25 78.51
C GLU A 124 -25.27 -2.88 77.85
N ASP A 125 -25.73 -1.92 78.65
CA ASP A 125 -25.80 -0.51 78.22
C ASP A 125 -24.41 0.15 78.20
N GLU A 126 -24.35 1.39 77.73
CA GLU A 126 -23.09 2.16 77.66
C GLU A 126 -22.43 2.39 79.03
N ALA A 127 -23.19 2.23 80.13
CA ALA A 127 -22.69 2.33 81.50
C ALA A 127 -22.25 0.97 82.08
N GLY A 128 -22.25 -0.10 81.28
CA GLY A 128 -21.87 -1.45 81.69
C GLY A 128 -22.93 -2.15 82.55
N ARG A 129 -24.18 -1.66 82.57
CA ARG A 129 -25.28 -2.29 83.31
C ARG A 129 -25.97 -3.31 82.42
N ARG A 130 -26.26 -4.49 82.98
CA ARG A 130 -27.08 -5.52 82.35
C ARG A 130 -28.51 -5.01 82.09
N VAL A 131 -28.92 -4.98 80.83
CA VAL A 131 -30.24 -4.48 80.41
C VAL A 131 -31.13 -5.56 79.77
N GLY A 132 -30.55 -6.71 79.42
CA GLY A 132 -31.30 -7.82 78.86
C GLY A 132 -30.42 -8.99 78.44
N ILE A 133 -31.02 -9.92 77.71
CA ILE A 133 -30.35 -11.06 77.09
C ILE A 133 -30.80 -11.16 75.64
N VAL A 134 -29.88 -11.55 74.75
CA VAL A 134 -30.16 -11.80 73.34
C VAL A 134 -29.73 -13.21 72.98
N SER A 135 -30.57 -13.94 72.26
CA SER A 135 -30.32 -15.31 71.82
C SER A 135 -30.18 -15.41 70.30
N GLN A 136 -29.65 -16.53 69.82
CA GLN A 136 -29.64 -16.84 68.39
C GLN A 136 -31.05 -16.82 67.77
N THR A 137 -32.08 -17.17 68.55
CA THR A 137 -33.49 -17.10 68.09
C THR A 137 -33.91 -15.67 67.80
N ASP A 138 -33.52 -14.73 68.67
CA ASP A 138 -33.88 -13.32 68.52
C ASP A 138 -33.22 -12.73 67.27
N VAL A 139 -31.98 -13.14 66.96
CA VAL A 139 -31.29 -12.72 65.72
C VAL A 139 -32.01 -13.24 64.48
N VAL A 140 -32.32 -14.54 64.39
CA VAL A 140 -32.99 -15.10 63.20
C VAL A 140 -34.37 -14.47 62.97
N LEU A 141 -35.14 -14.21 64.01
CA LEU A 141 -36.48 -13.67 63.84
C LEU A 141 -36.49 -12.20 63.40
N ASN A 142 -35.46 -11.44 63.77
CA ASN A 142 -35.37 -9.99 63.54
C ASN A 142 -34.33 -9.60 62.47
N GLN A 143 -33.69 -10.55 61.80
CA GLN A 143 -32.87 -10.30 60.60
C GLN A 143 -33.74 -9.79 59.44
N GLY A 144 -33.20 -8.87 58.63
CA GLY A 144 -33.90 -8.29 57.49
C GLY A 144 -34.24 -9.30 56.40
N ILE A 145 -35.33 -9.04 55.66
CA ILE A 145 -35.89 -9.95 54.65
C ILE A 145 -34.90 -10.21 53.50
N GLU A 146 -34.05 -9.24 53.19
CA GLU A 146 -33.00 -9.27 52.18
C GLU A 146 -32.04 -10.46 52.35
N HIS A 147 -31.73 -10.84 53.59
CA HIS A 147 -30.85 -11.97 53.85
C HIS A 147 -31.51 -13.33 53.54
N TYR A 148 -32.83 -13.41 53.63
CA TYR A 148 -33.62 -14.60 53.27
C TYR A 148 -33.93 -14.68 51.78
N LEU A 149 -33.95 -13.55 51.07
CA LEU A 149 -34.13 -13.50 49.61
C LEU A 149 -32.84 -13.84 48.86
N LYS A 150 -31.67 -13.51 49.42
CA LYS A 150 -30.35 -13.80 48.82
C LYS A 150 -29.98 -15.29 48.89
N LEU A 151 -30.40 -16.00 49.93
CA LEU A 151 -30.21 -17.46 50.03
C LEU A 151 -31.34 -18.21 49.34
N ARG A 152 -31.05 -18.74 48.15
CA ARG A 152 -32.06 -19.41 47.33
C ARG A 152 -32.22 -20.87 47.74
N ARG A 153 -33.29 -21.10 48.51
CA ARG A 153 -33.93 -22.38 48.90
C ARG A 153 -33.29 -23.13 50.08
N VAL A 154 -34.11 -24.00 50.69
CA VAL A 154 -33.75 -24.81 51.88
C VAL A 154 -32.69 -25.86 51.55
N ASP A 155 -32.64 -26.34 50.31
CA ASP A 155 -31.62 -27.25 49.78
C ASP A 155 -30.18 -26.80 50.10
N ALA A 156 -29.91 -25.50 50.08
CA ALA A 156 -28.60 -24.92 50.43
C ALA A 156 -28.19 -25.09 51.90
N LEU A 157 -29.14 -25.41 52.79
CA LEU A 157 -28.90 -25.66 54.23
C LEU A 157 -28.92 -27.15 54.59
N VAL A 158 -29.27 -28.03 53.65
CA VAL A 158 -29.31 -29.48 53.87
C VAL A 158 -27.88 -30.01 53.98
N LYS A 159 -27.57 -30.61 55.13
CA LYS A 159 -26.27 -31.23 55.45
C LYS A 159 -26.27 -32.72 55.12
N GLY A 160 -27.43 -33.36 55.20
CA GLY A 160 -27.59 -34.81 55.06
C GLY A 160 -27.11 -35.58 56.29
N GLY A 161 -27.45 -36.88 56.35
CA GLY A 161 -27.03 -37.77 57.44
C GLY A 161 -27.90 -37.69 58.71
N LEU A 162 -29.17 -37.29 58.58
CA LEU A 162 -30.13 -37.34 59.68
C LEU A 162 -30.37 -38.80 60.11
N HIS A 163 -30.10 -39.11 61.37
CA HIS A 163 -30.36 -40.43 61.96
C HIS A 163 -31.47 -40.33 63.02
N ALA A 164 -32.68 -40.74 62.66
CA ALA A 164 -33.79 -40.81 63.60
C ALA A 164 -33.60 -41.92 64.64
N LEU A 165 -33.98 -41.66 65.88
CA LEU A 165 -33.98 -42.63 66.97
C LEU A 165 -35.31 -43.39 67.00
N PRO A 166 -35.32 -44.71 67.28
CA PRO A 166 -36.57 -45.45 67.42
C PRO A 166 -37.36 -44.95 68.65
N ALA A 167 -38.69 -44.95 68.58
CA ALA A 167 -39.55 -44.52 69.70
C ALA A 167 -39.32 -45.29 71.02
N ALA A 168 -38.75 -46.50 70.95
CA ALA A 168 -38.40 -47.31 72.12
C ALA A 168 -37.05 -46.92 72.78
N ALA A 169 -36.24 -46.06 72.15
CA ALA A 169 -34.98 -45.62 72.74
C ALA A 169 -35.22 -44.83 74.04
N GLY A 170 -34.23 -44.83 74.93
CA GLY A 170 -34.27 -44.13 76.20
C GLY A 170 -33.89 -42.65 76.08
N LEU A 171 -34.34 -41.84 77.04
CA LEU A 171 -34.02 -40.40 77.11
C LEU A 171 -32.49 -40.14 77.20
N GLY A 172 -31.75 -40.96 77.94
CA GLY A 172 -30.29 -40.85 78.06
C GLY A 172 -29.54 -41.04 76.73
N GLU A 173 -30.05 -41.88 75.82
CA GLU A 173 -29.47 -42.03 74.48
C GLU A 173 -29.67 -40.76 73.64
N ALA A 174 -30.87 -40.15 73.69
CA ALA A 174 -31.15 -38.93 72.96
C ALA A 174 -30.30 -37.75 73.45
N THR A 175 -30.16 -37.55 74.76
CA THR A 175 -29.34 -36.45 75.30
C THR A 175 -27.85 -36.65 75.00
N ARG A 176 -27.34 -37.89 75.01
CA ARG A 176 -25.99 -38.22 74.55
C ARG A 176 -25.80 -37.90 73.07
N ARG A 177 -26.74 -38.28 72.18
CA ARG A 177 -26.66 -37.93 70.75
C ARG A 177 -26.68 -36.43 70.51
N MET A 178 -27.52 -35.66 71.23
CA MET A 178 -27.52 -34.20 71.12
C MET A 178 -26.17 -33.59 71.54
N ARG A 179 -25.54 -34.15 72.58
CA ARG A 179 -24.26 -33.71 73.11
C ARG A 179 -23.10 -34.00 72.16
N GLU A 180 -22.94 -35.26 71.76
CA GLU A 180 -21.86 -35.73 70.89
C GLU A 180 -21.99 -35.18 69.46
N GLY A 181 -23.21 -35.13 68.93
CA GLY A 181 -23.48 -34.62 67.59
C GLY A 181 -23.50 -33.09 67.50
N GLY A 182 -23.46 -32.37 68.63
CA GLY A 182 -23.54 -30.90 68.61
C GLY A 182 -24.88 -30.36 68.09
N VAL A 183 -25.95 -31.17 68.14
CA VAL A 183 -27.29 -30.87 67.62
C VAL A 183 -28.26 -30.47 68.73
N ASP A 184 -29.24 -29.66 68.37
CA ASP A 184 -30.16 -28.97 69.29
C ASP A 184 -31.48 -29.72 69.49
N ALA A 185 -31.67 -30.78 68.71
CA ALA A 185 -32.82 -31.66 68.73
C ALA A 185 -32.48 -33.01 68.08
N VAL A 186 -33.27 -34.04 68.39
CA VAL A 186 -33.24 -35.34 67.71
C VAL A 186 -34.61 -35.66 67.16
N VAL A 187 -34.63 -36.36 66.03
CA VAL A 187 -35.85 -36.88 65.40
C VAL A 187 -36.14 -38.27 65.96
N VAL A 188 -37.41 -38.54 66.26
CA VAL A 188 -37.90 -39.83 66.74
C VAL A 188 -38.77 -40.48 65.67
N ASP A 189 -38.44 -41.70 65.25
CA ASP A 189 -39.21 -42.49 64.28
C ASP A 189 -40.14 -43.46 65.02
N TYR A 190 -41.45 -43.32 64.78
CA TYR A 190 -42.50 -44.17 65.34
C TYR A 190 -42.85 -45.37 64.43
N GLY A 191 -42.19 -45.50 63.28
CA GLY A 191 -42.39 -46.56 62.30
C GLY A 191 -43.57 -46.30 61.34
N ALA A 192 -43.52 -46.94 60.17
CA ALA A 192 -44.49 -46.75 59.09
C ALA A 192 -45.93 -47.17 59.47
N ALA A 193 -46.10 -48.11 60.40
CA ALA A 193 -47.41 -48.59 60.85
C ALA A 193 -48.17 -47.59 61.75
N ALA A 194 -47.47 -46.58 62.30
CA ALA A 194 -48.04 -45.65 63.28
C ALA A 194 -48.64 -44.37 62.66
N ALA A 195 -48.62 -44.19 61.33
CA ALA A 195 -49.00 -42.91 60.70
C ALA A 195 -49.81 -43.08 59.41
N ALA A 196 -50.87 -42.27 59.25
CA ALA A 196 -51.64 -42.16 58.01
C ALA A 196 -50.96 -41.26 56.95
N THR A 197 -49.93 -40.48 57.34
CA THR A 197 -49.12 -39.61 56.47
C THR A 197 -47.65 -39.61 56.92
N ALA A 198 -46.70 -39.31 56.02
CA ALA A 198 -45.26 -39.24 56.35
C ALA A 198 -44.93 -38.24 57.48
N GLN A 199 -45.68 -37.13 57.58
CA GLN A 199 -45.58 -36.15 58.68
C GLN A 199 -45.95 -36.72 60.05
N GLY A 200 -46.83 -37.72 60.08
CA GLY A 200 -47.19 -38.41 61.30
C GLY A 200 -46.12 -39.40 61.76
N ARG A 201 -45.21 -39.87 60.90
CA ARG A 201 -44.23 -40.92 61.26
C ARG A 201 -43.16 -40.42 62.23
N TYR A 202 -42.79 -39.15 62.10
CA TYR A 202 -41.68 -38.57 62.84
C TYR A 202 -42.16 -37.60 63.94
N GLY A 203 -41.51 -37.67 65.09
CA GLY A 203 -41.60 -36.67 66.17
C GLY A 203 -40.25 -36.02 66.43
N ILE A 204 -40.22 -35.07 67.35
CA ILE A 204 -39.00 -34.33 67.71
C ILE A 204 -38.88 -34.19 69.23
N LEU A 205 -37.67 -34.41 69.74
CA LEU A 205 -37.29 -34.04 71.09
C LEU A 205 -36.24 -32.93 71.00
N THR A 206 -36.49 -31.79 71.65
CA THR A 206 -35.60 -30.61 71.63
C THR A 206 -34.92 -30.42 72.99
N GLU A 207 -33.85 -29.61 73.05
CA GLU A 207 -33.22 -29.20 74.33
C GLU A 207 -34.21 -28.53 75.30
N ARG A 208 -35.22 -27.83 74.77
CA ARG A 208 -36.32 -27.25 75.57
C ARG A 208 -37.17 -28.33 76.24
N ASP A 209 -37.46 -29.41 75.52
CA ASP A 209 -38.17 -30.57 76.09
C ASP A 209 -37.32 -31.22 77.18
N VAL A 210 -36.01 -31.40 76.95
CA VAL A 210 -35.07 -31.91 77.96
C VAL A 210 -35.10 -31.06 79.22
N THR A 211 -35.06 -29.73 79.09
CA THR A 211 -35.14 -28.80 80.24
C THR A 211 -36.45 -28.96 81.01
N ARG A 212 -37.60 -29.12 80.33
CA ARG A 212 -38.88 -29.42 80.98
C ARG A 212 -38.81 -30.76 81.74
N LEU A 213 -38.17 -31.78 81.17
CA LEU A 213 -38.03 -33.09 81.80
C LEU A 213 -37.13 -33.05 83.05
N VAL A 214 -36.12 -32.18 83.08
CA VAL A 214 -35.35 -31.88 84.30
C VAL A 214 -36.25 -31.27 85.38
N ALA A 215 -37.17 -30.37 85.02
CA ALA A 215 -38.13 -29.77 85.97
C ALA A 215 -39.08 -30.81 86.57
N GLU A 216 -39.56 -31.73 85.73
CA GLU A 216 -40.48 -32.81 86.10
C GLU A 216 -39.77 -33.98 86.82
N ARG A 217 -38.43 -33.99 86.84
CA ARG A 217 -37.60 -35.10 87.33
C ARG A 217 -37.96 -36.43 86.66
N ALA A 218 -38.25 -36.37 85.37
CA ALA A 218 -38.66 -37.52 84.59
C ALA A 218 -37.43 -38.42 84.29
N ALA A 219 -37.35 -39.57 84.95
CA ALA A 219 -36.32 -40.59 84.72
C ALA A 219 -36.92 -41.81 84.00
N ASP A 220 -36.09 -42.53 83.24
CA ASP A 220 -36.41 -43.84 82.64
C ASP A 220 -37.69 -43.89 81.79
N ARG A 221 -37.87 -42.90 80.91
CA ARG A 221 -39.01 -42.84 79.97
C ARG A 221 -38.53 -43.02 78.52
N ALA A 222 -39.30 -43.77 77.75
CA ALA A 222 -39.06 -43.97 76.32
C ALA A 222 -39.34 -42.70 75.52
N LEU A 223 -38.54 -42.44 74.48
CA LEU A 223 -38.66 -41.24 73.64
C LEU A 223 -40.04 -41.09 73.01
N GLY A 224 -40.70 -42.20 72.68
CA GLY A 224 -42.03 -42.23 72.10
C GLY A 224 -43.09 -41.48 72.91
N GLU A 225 -42.95 -41.45 74.23
CA GLU A 225 -43.88 -40.74 75.12
C GLU A 225 -43.54 -39.26 75.35
N LEU A 226 -42.30 -38.87 75.03
CA LEU A 226 -41.72 -37.59 75.39
C LEU A 226 -41.64 -36.63 74.20
N ALA A 227 -41.43 -37.17 73.00
CA ALA A 227 -41.26 -36.36 71.80
C ALA A 227 -42.57 -35.72 71.35
N SER A 228 -42.46 -34.47 70.88
CA SER A 228 -43.58 -33.75 70.28
C SER A 228 -43.88 -34.32 68.89
N ARG A 229 -45.17 -34.59 68.61
CA ARG A 229 -45.64 -35.21 67.36
C ARG A 229 -46.94 -34.54 66.89
N PRO A 230 -47.13 -34.29 65.59
CA PRO A 230 -46.22 -34.56 64.46
C PRO A 230 -45.06 -33.57 64.35
N LEU A 231 -43.93 -33.99 63.75
CA LEU A 231 -42.86 -33.09 63.35
C LEU A 231 -43.35 -32.13 62.26
N VAL A 232 -43.14 -30.82 62.46
CA VAL A 232 -43.43 -29.81 61.44
C VAL A 232 -42.37 -29.88 60.35
N THR A 233 -42.79 -29.92 59.09
CA THR A 233 -41.89 -30.08 57.94
C THR A 233 -42.12 -29.06 56.83
N CYS A 234 -41.08 -28.83 56.02
CA CYS A 234 -41.09 -28.08 54.76
C CYS A 234 -40.49 -28.93 53.63
N ARG A 235 -40.58 -28.47 52.38
CA ARG A 235 -39.90 -29.11 51.25
C ARG A 235 -38.52 -28.51 51.03
N ALA A 236 -37.58 -29.30 50.50
CA ALA A 236 -36.22 -28.83 50.19
C ALA A 236 -36.20 -27.64 49.19
N ASP A 237 -37.21 -27.50 48.34
CA ASP A 237 -37.34 -26.40 47.38
C ASP A 237 -38.05 -25.15 47.94
N ASP A 238 -38.54 -25.19 49.18
CA ASP A 238 -39.15 -24.03 49.82
C ASP A 238 -38.13 -22.89 49.98
N SER A 239 -38.61 -21.65 49.92
CA SER A 239 -37.75 -20.48 50.21
C SER A 239 -37.43 -20.41 51.70
N LEU A 240 -36.22 -19.95 52.05
CA LEU A 240 -35.87 -19.76 53.46
C LEU A 240 -36.72 -18.71 54.15
N TYR A 241 -37.22 -17.72 53.41
CA TYR A 241 -38.20 -16.78 53.93
C TYR A 241 -39.49 -17.48 54.37
N ARG A 242 -40.00 -18.43 53.57
CA ARG A 242 -41.17 -19.24 53.94
C ARG A 242 -40.88 -20.06 55.19
N VAL A 243 -39.70 -20.69 55.28
CA VAL A 243 -39.30 -21.43 56.49
C VAL A 243 -39.24 -20.54 57.72
N ARG A 244 -38.65 -19.35 57.63
CA ARG A 244 -38.63 -18.36 58.73
C ARG A 244 -40.04 -18.02 59.21
N MET A 245 -40.98 -17.78 58.28
CA MET A 245 -42.38 -17.52 58.61
C MET A 245 -43.02 -18.71 59.34
N LEU A 246 -42.81 -19.94 58.84
CA LEU A 246 -43.32 -21.15 59.50
C LEU A 246 -42.77 -21.34 60.92
N LEU A 247 -41.46 -21.13 61.12
CA LEU A 247 -40.82 -21.22 62.44
C LEU A 247 -41.42 -20.21 63.42
N ALA A 248 -41.60 -18.96 62.97
CA ALA A 248 -42.21 -17.90 63.76
C ALA A 248 -43.68 -18.18 64.11
N GLU A 249 -44.51 -18.55 63.12
CA GLU A 249 -45.95 -18.81 63.27
C GLU A 249 -46.25 -20.01 64.18
N ARG A 250 -45.41 -21.05 64.12
CA ARG A 250 -45.59 -22.26 64.93
C ARG A 250 -44.86 -22.19 66.27
N HIS A 251 -44.13 -21.11 66.55
CA HIS A 251 -43.29 -20.93 67.74
C HIS A 251 -42.31 -22.10 67.97
N ILE A 252 -41.72 -22.59 66.88
CA ILE A 252 -40.74 -23.68 66.87
C ILE A 252 -39.37 -23.16 66.38
N ARG A 253 -38.31 -23.90 66.68
CA ARG A 253 -36.92 -23.55 66.29
C ARG A 253 -36.28 -24.53 65.32
N HIS A 254 -37.01 -25.58 64.96
CA HIS A 254 -36.56 -26.68 64.12
C HIS A 254 -37.65 -27.03 63.13
N ILE A 255 -37.26 -27.37 61.90
CA ILE A 255 -38.17 -27.84 60.88
C ILE A 255 -37.56 -29.05 60.17
N GLY A 256 -38.36 -30.08 59.95
CA GLY A 256 -37.94 -31.22 59.14
C GLY A 256 -37.96 -30.87 57.65
N VAL A 257 -36.96 -31.30 56.90
CA VAL A 257 -36.89 -31.10 55.45
C VAL A 257 -37.26 -32.39 54.76
N LEU A 258 -38.29 -32.32 53.91
CA LEU A 258 -38.70 -33.44 53.06
C LEU A 258 -38.07 -33.31 51.67
N ASP A 259 -37.65 -34.43 51.11
CA ASP A 259 -37.28 -34.51 49.70
C ASP A 259 -38.50 -34.53 48.77
N THR A 260 -38.25 -34.73 47.48
CA THR A 260 -39.28 -34.82 46.44
C THR A 260 -40.18 -36.06 46.58
N GLU A 261 -39.71 -37.11 47.26
CA GLU A 261 -40.43 -38.36 47.50
C GLU A 261 -41.27 -38.30 48.78
N GLY A 262 -41.09 -37.24 49.58
CA GLY A 262 -41.82 -37.00 50.82
C GLY A 262 -41.17 -37.64 52.05
N GLU A 263 -39.94 -38.14 51.91
CA GLU A 263 -39.16 -38.68 53.01
C GLU A 263 -38.35 -37.59 53.71
N LEU A 264 -38.14 -37.77 55.02
CA LEU A 264 -37.41 -36.82 55.85
C LEU A 264 -35.90 -36.98 55.61
N VAL A 265 -35.28 -35.97 55.01
CA VAL A 265 -33.85 -35.99 54.66
C VAL A 265 -32.98 -35.23 55.66
N ASP A 266 -33.52 -34.21 56.33
CA ASP A 266 -32.76 -33.42 57.28
C ASP A 266 -33.63 -32.68 58.32
N LEU A 267 -32.99 -32.11 59.33
CA LEU A 267 -33.58 -31.23 60.32
C LEU A 267 -32.82 -29.89 60.36
N VAL A 268 -33.48 -28.81 59.95
CA VAL A 268 -32.89 -27.47 59.90
C VAL A 268 -33.27 -26.69 61.16
N SER A 269 -32.26 -26.12 61.82
CA SER A 269 -32.39 -25.28 63.02
C SER A 269 -32.06 -23.81 62.73
N PHE A 270 -32.32 -22.93 63.69
CA PHE A 270 -31.89 -21.52 63.62
C PHE A 270 -30.38 -21.35 63.45
N LYS A 271 -29.56 -22.22 64.06
CA LYS A 271 -28.11 -22.22 63.91
C LYS A 271 -27.68 -22.41 62.44
N ASP A 272 -28.43 -23.22 61.71
CA ASP A 272 -28.13 -23.58 60.32
C ASP A 272 -28.48 -22.45 59.37
N ILE A 273 -29.61 -21.78 59.63
CA ILE A 273 -30.04 -20.58 58.91
C ILE A 273 -29.00 -19.46 59.07
N LEU A 274 -28.51 -19.21 60.29
CA LEU A 274 -27.46 -18.20 60.54
C LEU A 274 -26.17 -18.53 59.80
N SER A 275 -25.72 -19.79 59.85
CA SER A 275 -24.49 -20.23 59.19
C SER A 275 -24.56 -20.10 57.66
N GLY A 276 -25.73 -20.35 57.05
CA GLY A 276 -25.94 -20.19 55.61
C GLY A 276 -25.87 -18.74 55.15
N MET A 277 -26.39 -17.77 55.94
CA MET A 277 -26.44 -16.35 55.58
C MET A 277 -25.07 -15.71 55.41
N GLU A 278 -24.07 -16.16 56.17
CA GLU A 278 -22.71 -15.62 56.14
C GLU A 278 -21.94 -16.03 54.87
N LEU A 279 -22.12 -17.27 54.40
CA LEU A 279 -21.42 -17.79 53.22
C LEU A 279 -21.80 -17.02 51.94
N ALA A 280 -23.07 -16.62 51.83
CA ALA A 280 -23.56 -15.84 50.70
C ALA A 280 -23.01 -14.41 50.68
N TYR A 281 -22.85 -13.76 51.84
CA TYR A 281 -22.35 -12.38 51.94
C TYR A 281 -20.88 -12.24 51.55
N VAL A 282 -20.03 -13.20 51.95
CA VAL A 282 -18.59 -13.18 51.64
C VAL A 282 -18.33 -13.34 50.14
N HIS A 283 -19.09 -14.17 49.44
CA HIS A 283 -18.94 -14.34 48.00
C HIS A 283 -19.29 -13.06 47.20
N GLU A 284 -20.34 -12.34 47.60
CA GLU A 284 -20.78 -11.12 46.91
C GLU A 284 -19.73 -9.99 47.02
N LEU A 285 -19.07 -9.86 48.17
CA LEU A 285 -18.03 -8.86 48.38
C LEU A 285 -16.80 -9.10 47.49
N HIS A 286 -16.43 -10.36 47.28
CA HIS A 286 -15.28 -10.75 46.47
C HIS A 286 -15.49 -10.48 44.98
N ASP A 287 -16.71 -10.69 44.49
CA ASP A 287 -17.07 -10.44 43.10
C ASP A 287 -17.10 -8.93 42.78
N ALA A 288 -17.60 -8.11 43.70
CA ALA A 288 -17.61 -6.66 43.54
C ALA A 288 -16.19 -6.06 43.46
N LEU A 289 -15.26 -6.54 44.29
CA LEU A 289 -13.86 -6.12 44.27
C LEU A 289 -13.18 -6.47 42.93
N ARG A 290 -13.40 -7.69 42.43
CA ARG A 290 -12.85 -8.13 41.15
C ARG A 290 -13.38 -7.31 39.97
N ALA A 291 -14.65 -6.90 40.00
CA ALA A 291 -15.23 -6.04 38.97
C ALA A 291 -14.57 -4.65 38.96
N ARG A 292 -14.35 -4.05 40.14
CA ARG A 292 -13.67 -2.75 40.27
C ARG A 292 -12.24 -2.79 39.73
N ASP A 293 -11.47 -3.82 40.10
CA ASP A 293 -10.07 -3.91 39.68
C ASP A 293 -9.92 -4.10 38.17
N ARG A 294 -10.87 -4.81 37.53
CA ARG A 294 -10.94 -4.92 36.06
C ARG A 294 -11.24 -3.58 35.40
N ALA A 295 -12.19 -2.80 35.93
CA ALA A 295 -12.53 -1.48 35.39
C ALA A 295 -11.36 -0.49 35.51
N LEU A 296 -10.66 -0.49 36.65
CA LEU A 296 -9.50 0.37 36.86
C LEU A 296 -8.35 0.00 35.91
N SER A 297 -8.08 -1.30 35.76
CA SER A 297 -7.03 -1.79 34.85
C SER A 297 -7.34 -1.46 33.39
N ALA A 298 -8.61 -1.51 32.98
CA ALA A 298 -9.04 -1.11 31.64
C ALA A 298 -8.81 0.39 31.41
N SER A 299 -9.23 1.25 32.34
CA SER A 299 -9.03 2.70 32.22
C SER A 299 -7.55 3.11 32.19
N GLN A 300 -6.70 2.48 33.01
CA GLN A 300 -5.26 2.69 32.97
C GLN A 300 -4.65 2.25 31.63
N ARG A 301 -5.11 1.13 31.09
CA ARG A 301 -4.68 0.64 29.78
C ARG A 301 -5.11 1.59 28.65
N ASP A 302 -6.31 2.13 28.70
CA ASP A 302 -6.82 3.06 27.69
C ASP A 302 -6.04 4.39 27.70
N LEU A 303 -5.74 4.93 28.88
CA LEU A 303 -4.89 6.12 29.04
C LEU A 303 -3.48 5.87 28.52
N TYR A 304 -2.87 4.73 28.87
CA TYR A 304 -1.56 4.35 28.38
C TYR A 304 -1.52 4.19 26.85
N LEU A 305 -2.57 3.59 26.27
CA LEU A 305 -2.70 3.45 24.82
C LEU A 305 -2.85 4.82 24.14
N ALA A 306 -3.68 5.72 24.67
CA ALA A 306 -3.86 7.06 24.14
C ALA A 306 -2.54 7.87 24.16
N GLU A 307 -1.81 7.81 25.28
CA GLU A 307 -0.48 8.44 25.41
C GLU A 307 0.51 7.86 24.39
N LYS A 308 0.58 6.53 24.28
CA LYS A 308 1.47 5.88 23.30
C LYS A 308 1.11 6.19 21.85
N VAL A 309 -0.16 6.34 21.53
CA VAL A 309 -0.60 6.78 20.19
C VAL A 309 -0.14 8.21 19.89
N ILE A 310 -0.25 9.13 20.86
CA ILE A 310 0.23 10.52 20.70
C ILE A 310 1.76 10.58 20.58
N GLU A 311 2.47 9.81 21.40
CA GLU A 311 3.95 9.75 21.37
C GLU A 311 4.49 9.13 20.07
N SER A 312 3.83 8.09 19.56
CA SER A 312 4.22 7.41 18.33
C SER A 312 3.67 8.05 17.06
N SER A 313 2.83 9.07 17.18
CA SER A 313 2.34 9.82 16.03
C SER A 313 3.50 10.39 15.22
N LEU A 314 3.35 10.33 13.90
CA LEU A 314 4.26 10.99 12.97
C LEU A 314 3.95 12.48 12.83
N GLU A 315 2.76 12.91 13.26
CA GLU A 315 2.31 14.31 13.22
C GLU A 315 2.71 15.06 14.49
N GLY A 316 3.08 16.33 14.34
CA GLY A 316 3.34 17.21 15.47
C GLY A 316 2.04 17.50 16.21
N VAL A 317 1.98 17.13 17.48
CA VAL A 317 0.86 17.44 18.39
C VAL A 317 1.31 18.48 19.39
N MET A 318 0.51 19.53 19.53
CA MET A 318 0.72 20.61 20.48
C MET A 318 -0.61 20.94 21.17
N VAL A 319 -0.60 20.99 22.49
CA VAL A 319 -1.77 21.39 23.29
C VAL A 319 -1.47 22.70 23.98
N THR A 320 -2.40 23.65 23.93
CA THR A 320 -2.30 24.95 24.60
C THR A 320 -3.45 25.16 25.59
N ASP A 321 -3.26 26.09 26.52
CA ASP A 321 -4.37 26.63 27.32
C ASP A 321 -5.31 27.52 26.48
N ALA A 322 -6.38 28.02 27.10
CA ALA A 322 -7.33 28.96 26.49
C ALA A 322 -6.72 30.31 26.06
N HIS A 323 -5.52 30.66 26.54
CA HIS A 323 -4.77 31.87 26.17
C HIS A 323 -3.68 31.58 25.11
N ALA A 324 -3.71 30.40 24.50
CA ALA A 324 -2.75 29.94 23.50
C ALA A 324 -1.29 29.86 24.02
N ARG A 325 -1.10 29.49 25.30
CA ARG A 325 0.21 29.11 25.84
C ARG A 325 0.40 27.60 25.76
N ILE A 326 1.52 27.16 25.22
CA ILE A 326 1.82 25.74 25.02
C ILE A 326 1.94 25.05 26.38
N LEU A 327 1.19 23.98 26.58
CA LEU A 327 1.24 23.15 27.78
C LEU A 327 2.01 21.85 27.55
N SER A 328 1.83 21.24 26.38
CA SER A 328 2.52 20.01 26.01
C SER A 328 2.73 19.91 24.51
N VAL A 329 3.75 19.15 24.13
CA VAL A 329 4.09 18.80 22.76
C VAL A 329 4.55 17.35 22.70
N ASN A 330 4.28 16.65 21.60
CA ASN A 330 4.74 15.27 21.42
C ASN A 330 6.16 15.21 20.81
N PRO A 331 6.81 14.04 20.78
CA PRO A 331 8.14 13.90 20.17
C PRO A 331 8.21 14.30 18.68
N ALA A 332 7.12 14.15 17.93
CA ALA A 332 7.07 14.56 16.52
C ALA A 332 7.17 16.08 16.35
N PHE A 333 6.56 16.86 17.24
CA PHE A 333 6.73 18.32 17.30
C PHE A 333 8.21 18.68 17.34
N THR A 334 8.98 18.05 18.23
CA THR A 334 10.41 18.32 18.38
C THR A 334 11.20 17.91 17.14
N ARG A 335 10.89 16.75 16.56
CA ARG A 335 11.53 16.30 15.30
C ARG A 335 11.28 17.27 14.14
N MET A 336 10.06 17.80 14.00
CA MET A 336 9.71 18.72 12.92
C MET A 336 10.24 20.13 13.17
N THR A 337 10.04 20.70 14.35
CA THR A 337 10.34 22.11 14.61
C THR A 337 11.79 22.34 15.06
N GLY A 338 12.44 21.32 15.60
CA GLY A 338 13.77 21.39 16.22
C GLY A 338 13.77 21.97 17.64
N TYR A 339 12.61 22.31 18.19
CA TYR A 339 12.50 22.82 19.56
C TYR A 339 12.19 21.70 20.55
N ALA A 340 12.95 21.65 21.65
CA ALA A 340 12.68 20.74 22.74
C ALA A 340 11.49 21.22 23.59
N PRO A 341 10.72 20.33 24.25
CA PRO A 341 9.55 20.71 25.04
C PRO A 341 9.86 21.80 26.07
N GLU A 342 11.01 21.73 26.73
CA GLU A 342 11.44 22.67 27.78
C GLU A 342 11.66 24.09 27.25
N GLU A 343 11.86 24.25 25.93
CA GLU A 343 12.10 25.53 25.27
C GLU A 343 10.80 26.21 24.83
N VAL A 344 9.69 25.47 24.71
CA VAL A 344 8.43 25.97 24.13
C VAL A 344 7.25 25.94 25.10
N ILE A 345 7.29 25.09 26.13
CA ILE A 345 6.25 25.07 27.16
C ILE A 345 6.15 26.44 27.84
N GLY A 346 4.93 26.96 27.95
CA GLY A 346 4.60 28.29 28.47
C GLY A 346 4.68 29.42 27.44
N LEU A 347 5.27 29.19 26.26
CA LEU A 347 5.35 30.20 25.20
C LEU A 347 4.12 30.16 24.29
N ASN A 348 3.98 31.21 23.47
CA ASN A 348 2.96 31.26 22.43
C ASN A 348 3.48 30.58 21.15
N PRO A 349 2.65 29.84 20.39
CA PRO A 349 3.04 29.21 19.12
C PRO A 349 3.62 30.14 18.05
N SER A 350 3.49 31.46 18.23
CA SER A 350 4.13 32.47 17.37
C SER A 350 5.66 32.36 17.30
N VAL A 351 6.31 31.61 18.20
CA VAL A 351 7.74 31.25 18.08
C VAL A 351 8.09 30.51 16.78
N LEU A 352 7.11 29.85 16.16
CA LEU A 352 7.26 29.15 14.88
C LEU A 352 7.01 30.05 13.66
N ASN A 353 6.68 31.33 13.84
CA ASN A 353 6.25 32.20 12.76
C ASN A 353 7.36 32.47 11.72
N SER A 354 7.07 32.21 10.44
CA SER A 354 7.99 32.46 9.33
C SER A 354 7.95 33.88 8.76
N GLY A 355 6.93 34.67 9.10
CA GLY A 355 6.68 36.00 8.52
C GLY A 355 6.17 35.98 7.07
N ARG A 356 5.93 34.81 6.46
CA ARG A 356 5.37 34.73 5.10
C ARG A 356 3.88 35.06 5.03
N GLN A 357 3.13 34.75 6.08
CA GLN A 357 1.71 35.04 6.15
C GLN A 357 1.47 36.44 6.70
N SER A 358 0.49 37.14 6.13
CA SER A 358 0.12 38.47 6.59
C SER A 358 -0.60 38.44 7.94
N PRO A 359 -0.56 39.52 8.73
CA PRO A 359 -1.34 39.63 9.97
C PRO A 359 -2.85 39.39 9.76
N ALA A 360 -3.38 39.79 8.60
CA ALA A 360 -4.78 39.56 8.22
C ALA A 360 -5.13 38.07 8.05
N PHE A 361 -4.16 37.22 7.68
CA PHE A 361 -4.37 35.77 7.61
C PHE A 361 -4.62 35.19 9.01
N TYR A 362 -3.76 35.52 9.99
CA TYR A 362 -3.91 35.04 11.37
C TYR A 362 -5.18 35.57 12.03
N ALA A 363 -5.59 36.81 11.74
CA ALA A 363 -6.86 37.35 12.23
C ALA A 363 -8.07 36.52 11.75
N ARG A 364 -8.11 36.14 10.47
CA ARG A 364 -9.17 35.26 9.91
C ARG A 364 -9.12 33.85 10.49
N MET A 365 -7.93 33.30 10.71
CA MET A 365 -7.77 31.99 11.36
C MET A 365 -8.39 31.99 12.75
N TRP A 366 -8.07 32.98 13.58
CA TRP A 366 -8.60 33.10 14.93
C TRP A 366 -10.12 33.33 14.96
N ASP A 367 -10.64 34.18 14.07
CA ASP A 367 -12.08 34.41 13.94
C ASP A 367 -12.83 33.11 13.60
N GLY A 368 -12.32 32.34 12.62
CA GLY A 368 -12.87 31.04 12.26
C GLY A 368 -12.81 30.03 13.42
N LEU A 369 -11.66 29.93 14.09
CA LEU A 369 -11.48 29.01 15.21
C LEU A 369 -12.39 29.33 16.40
N LEU A 370 -12.62 30.61 16.70
CA LEU A 370 -13.50 31.05 17.78
C LEU A 370 -14.99 30.82 17.45
N ARG A 371 -15.39 31.00 16.19
CA ARG A 371 -16.77 30.76 15.73
C ARG A 371 -17.11 29.28 15.61
N GLU A 372 -16.26 28.51 14.95
CA GLU A 372 -16.57 27.14 14.51
C GLU A 372 -15.96 26.07 15.43
N GLY A 373 -15.08 26.47 16.35
CA GLY A 373 -14.39 25.55 17.25
C GLY A 373 -13.29 24.71 16.59
N GLN A 374 -13.07 24.88 15.29
CA GLN A 374 -12.02 24.21 14.53
C GLN A 374 -11.50 25.10 13.41
N TRP A 375 -10.25 24.88 13.00
CA TRP A 375 -9.67 25.53 11.84
C TRP A 375 -8.67 24.59 11.15
N GLN A 376 -8.63 24.63 9.83
CA GLN A 376 -7.66 23.90 9.02
C GLN A 376 -7.07 24.81 7.94
N GLY A 377 -5.77 24.67 7.67
CA GLY A 377 -5.13 25.37 6.56
C GLY A 377 -3.62 25.19 6.48
N GLU A 378 -3.07 25.63 5.35
CA GLU A 378 -1.62 25.65 5.12
C GLU A 378 -0.98 26.86 5.80
N VAL A 379 0.12 26.61 6.53
CA VAL A 379 0.88 27.62 7.26
C VAL A 379 2.36 27.41 6.95
N TRP A 380 3.06 28.45 6.56
CA TRP A 380 4.52 28.46 6.50
C TRP A 380 5.08 28.82 7.88
N ASN A 381 5.87 27.92 8.44
CA ASN A 381 6.53 28.11 9.73
C ASN A 381 8.05 28.04 9.57
N ARG A 382 8.76 28.40 10.63
CA ARG A 382 10.21 28.42 10.70
C ARG A 382 10.68 27.44 11.78
N ARG A 383 11.60 26.55 11.41
CA ARG A 383 12.28 25.68 12.37
C ARG A 383 13.27 26.48 13.21
N LYS A 384 13.74 25.89 14.31
CA LYS A 384 14.83 26.45 15.15
C LYS A 384 16.10 26.76 14.34
N THR A 385 16.37 25.99 13.29
CA THR A 385 17.51 26.18 12.37
C THR A 385 17.39 27.42 11.48
N GLY A 386 16.22 28.05 11.42
CA GLY A 386 15.92 29.18 10.54
C GLY A 386 15.27 28.79 9.21
N GLU A 387 15.25 27.49 8.88
CA GLU A 387 14.60 26.93 7.68
C GLU A 387 13.10 27.21 7.69
N VAL A 388 12.58 27.71 6.57
CA VAL A 388 11.14 27.99 6.38
C VAL A 388 10.50 26.82 5.64
N TYR A 389 9.46 26.23 6.22
CA TYR A 389 8.79 25.04 5.70
C TYR A 389 7.26 25.22 5.72
N PRO A 390 6.53 24.66 4.74
CA PRO A 390 5.08 24.58 4.76
C PRO A 390 4.61 23.43 5.66
N GLN A 391 3.60 23.69 6.46
CA GLN A 391 2.88 22.69 7.22
C GLN A 391 1.38 22.79 6.95
N LEU A 392 0.70 21.65 6.97
CA LEU A 392 -0.75 21.60 7.11
C LEU A 392 -1.08 21.61 8.60
N LEU A 393 -1.87 22.58 9.04
CA LEU A 393 -2.21 22.78 10.45
C LEU A 393 -3.72 22.61 10.65
N HIS A 394 -4.08 21.76 11.60
CA HIS A 394 -5.44 21.58 12.09
C HIS A 394 -5.49 21.96 13.57
N ILE A 395 -6.43 22.82 13.96
CA ILE A 395 -6.60 23.30 15.33
C ILE A 395 -8.03 23.00 15.76
N THR A 396 -8.20 22.45 16.96
CA THR A 396 -9.51 22.15 17.55
C THR A 396 -9.59 22.75 18.95
N ALA A 397 -10.69 23.42 19.24
CA ALA A 397 -11.02 23.95 20.55
C ALA A 397 -11.61 22.85 21.44
N ILE A 398 -11.03 22.64 22.62
CA ILE A 398 -11.49 21.68 23.61
C ILE A 398 -12.23 22.44 24.71
N ARG A 399 -13.46 22.00 24.98
CA ARG A 399 -14.36 22.59 25.98
C ARG A 399 -14.64 21.60 27.10
N ASP A 400 -14.89 22.11 28.30
CA ASP A 400 -15.34 21.29 29.42
C ASP A 400 -16.83 20.90 29.32
N ARG A 401 -17.35 20.22 30.35
CA ARG A 401 -18.75 19.75 30.41
C ARG A 401 -19.75 20.91 30.46
N GLU A 402 -19.31 22.08 30.92
CA GLU A 402 -20.10 23.32 30.95
C GLU A 402 -19.99 24.13 29.64
N GLY A 403 -19.21 23.67 28.65
CA GLY A 403 -19.04 24.33 27.35
C GLY A 403 -18.02 25.46 27.34
N VAL A 404 -17.30 25.67 28.45
CA VAL A 404 -16.25 26.68 28.57
C VAL A 404 -14.98 26.18 27.86
N LEU A 405 -14.35 27.06 27.09
CA LEU A 405 -13.08 26.76 26.42
C LEU A 405 -11.98 26.55 27.46
N THR A 406 -11.33 25.40 27.42
CA THR A 406 -10.21 25.08 28.33
C THR A 406 -8.87 25.02 27.59
N HIS A 407 -8.85 24.40 26.41
CA HIS A 407 -7.62 24.12 25.67
C HIS A 407 -7.81 24.26 24.17
N TYR A 408 -6.70 24.37 23.43
CA TYR A 408 -6.64 24.10 22.01
C TYR A 408 -5.69 22.92 21.74
N ALA A 409 -6.09 22.01 20.87
CA ALA A 409 -5.21 20.99 20.34
C ALA A 409 -4.88 21.30 18.88
N ALA A 410 -3.59 21.35 18.56
CA ALA A 410 -3.08 21.56 17.22
C ALA A 410 -2.36 20.29 16.74
N LEU A 411 -2.75 19.80 15.57
CA LEU A 411 -2.05 18.77 14.82
C LEU A 411 -1.44 19.40 13.57
N PHE A 412 -0.17 19.13 13.31
CA PHE A 412 0.45 19.60 12.08
C PHE A 412 1.41 18.61 11.48
N THR A 413 1.45 18.64 10.15
CA THR A 413 2.30 17.77 9.35
C THR A 413 3.10 18.63 8.38
N ASP A 414 4.40 18.35 8.32
CA ASP A 414 5.31 18.94 7.35
C ASP A 414 4.96 18.44 5.94
N ILE A 415 4.53 19.36 5.07
CA ILE A 415 4.15 19.05 3.69
C ILE A 415 5.23 19.48 2.69
N SER A 416 6.45 19.77 3.15
CA SER A 416 7.59 20.13 2.27
C SER A 416 7.80 19.08 1.19
N ARG A 417 7.93 17.81 1.60
CA ARG A 417 8.15 16.69 0.68
C ARG A 417 6.97 16.48 -0.27
N LEU A 418 5.74 16.74 0.18
CA LEU A 418 4.55 16.66 -0.67
C LEU A 418 4.61 17.75 -1.75
N LYS A 419 4.89 19.01 -1.39
CA LYS A 419 5.02 20.11 -2.36
C LYS A 419 6.21 19.95 -3.29
N GLU A 420 7.35 19.43 -2.82
CA GLU A 420 8.49 19.07 -3.66
C GLU A 420 8.14 17.95 -4.64
N THR A 421 7.39 16.95 -4.17
CA THR A 421 6.95 15.83 -5.01
C THR A 421 5.92 16.29 -6.03
N GLU A 422 4.96 17.14 -5.66
CA GLU A 422 4.02 17.76 -6.61
C GLU A 422 4.73 18.63 -7.64
N ALA A 423 5.69 19.47 -7.22
CA ALA A 423 6.49 20.26 -8.13
C ALA A 423 7.28 19.36 -9.09
N ARG A 424 7.92 18.30 -8.58
CA ARG A 424 8.65 17.32 -9.39
C ARG A 424 7.72 16.54 -10.32
N ILE A 425 6.52 16.14 -9.89
CA ILE A 425 5.52 15.48 -10.72
C ILE A 425 5.06 16.42 -11.83
N ARG A 426 4.81 17.69 -11.52
CA ARG A 426 4.45 18.71 -12.51
C ARG A 426 5.60 18.91 -13.50
N ASP A 427 6.83 18.98 -13.02
CA ASP A 427 8.00 19.14 -13.88
C ASP A 427 8.20 17.91 -14.78
N LEU A 428 8.01 16.68 -14.25
CA LEU A 428 8.03 15.44 -15.03
C LEU A 428 6.85 15.32 -16.02
N ALA A 429 5.69 15.88 -15.69
CA ALA A 429 4.50 15.81 -16.53
C ALA A 429 4.55 16.77 -17.72
N TYR A 430 5.26 17.89 -17.59
CA TYR A 430 5.22 18.99 -18.55
C TYR A 430 6.58 19.38 -19.15
N TYR A 431 7.70 18.91 -18.60
CA TYR A 431 9.04 19.22 -19.11
C TYR A 431 9.83 17.93 -19.40
N ASP A 432 10.73 18.01 -20.37
CA ASP A 432 11.70 16.97 -20.70
C ASP A 432 12.81 16.95 -19.62
N PRO A 433 13.04 15.81 -18.93
CA PRO A 433 13.97 15.76 -17.81
C PRO A 433 15.44 15.93 -18.20
N LEU A 434 15.79 15.69 -19.47
CA LEU A 434 17.16 15.84 -19.95
C LEU A 434 17.47 17.31 -20.25
N THR A 435 16.64 17.96 -21.06
CA THR A 435 16.90 19.31 -21.58
C THR A 435 16.27 20.43 -20.76
N GLY A 436 15.29 20.11 -19.89
CA GLY A 436 14.50 21.09 -19.13
C GLY A 436 13.55 21.93 -20.00
N LEU A 437 13.41 21.60 -21.28
CA LEU A 437 12.44 22.23 -22.18
C LEU A 437 11.03 21.67 -21.93
N PRO A 438 9.97 22.42 -22.28
CA PRO A 438 8.63 21.86 -22.43
C PRO A 438 8.64 20.53 -23.18
N ASN A 439 7.86 19.56 -22.70
CA ASN A 439 7.61 18.33 -23.43
C ASN A 439 6.44 18.51 -24.41
N ARG A 440 6.17 17.47 -25.20
CA ARG A 440 5.06 17.46 -26.16
C ARG A 440 3.71 17.91 -25.57
N ARG A 441 3.38 17.45 -24.36
CA ARG A 441 2.08 17.77 -23.73
C ARG A 441 1.95 19.25 -23.40
N LEU A 442 2.99 19.88 -22.84
CA LEU A 442 2.98 21.31 -22.54
C LEU A 442 3.00 22.15 -23.82
N LEU A 443 3.72 21.69 -24.84
CA LEU A 443 3.75 22.34 -26.14
C LEU A 443 2.37 22.35 -26.81
N ASP A 444 1.68 21.21 -26.88
CA ASP A 444 0.37 21.10 -27.51
C ASP A 444 -0.64 22.05 -26.84
N ASP A 445 -0.64 22.12 -25.51
CA ASP A 445 -1.47 23.05 -24.74
C ASP A 445 -1.15 24.52 -25.07
N ARG A 446 0.13 24.89 -25.08
CA ARG A 446 0.55 26.26 -25.45
C ARG A 446 0.21 26.61 -26.89
N LEU A 447 0.44 25.70 -27.83
CA LEU A 447 0.16 25.92 -29.25
C LEU A 447 -1.34 26.19 -29.48
N GLN A 448 -2.23 25.47 -28.79
CA GLN A 448 -3.67 25.72 -28.85
C GLN A 448 -4.03 27.13 -28.34
N VAL A 449 -3.44 27.54 -27.21
CA VAL A 449 -3.65 28.88 -26.64
C VAL A 449 -3.14 29.96 -27.60
N GLU A 450 -1.94 29.80 -28.15
CA GLU A 450 -1.34 30.77 -29.06
C GLU A 450 -2.08 30.85 -30.41
N LEU A 451 -2.58 29.74 -30.94
CA LEU A 451 -3.43 29.74 -32.14
C LEU A 451 -4.75 30.50 -31.91
N ALA A 452 -5.39 30.30 -30.75
CA ALA A 452 -6.58 31.05 -30.37
C ALA A 452 -6.27 32.55 -30.23
N HIS A 453 -5.10 32.89 -29.68
CA HIS A 453 -4.64 34.26 -29.55
C HIS A 453 -4.36 34.91 -30.92
N ALA A 454 -3.66 34.19 -31.80
CA ALA A 454 -3.34 34.62 -33.15
C ALA A 454 -4.60 34.85 -34.00
N ALA A 455 -5.59 33.95 -33.88
CA ALA A 455 -6.90 34.11 -34.51
C ALA A 455 -7.60 35.41 -34.09
N ARG A 456 -7.54 35.75 -32.79
CA ARG A 456 -8.17 36.96 -32.23
C ARG A 456 -7.46 38.24 -32.68
N LEU A 457 -6.12 38.23 -32.68
CA LEU A 457 -5.30 39.40 -33.04
C LEU A 457 -5.04 39.52 -34.56
N ARG A 458 -5.46 38.52 -35.35
CA ARG A 458 -5.18 38.41 -36.79
C ARG A 458 -3.68 38.47 -37.11
N CYS A 459 -2.85 37.93 -36.23
CA CYS A 459 -1.42 37.76 -36.48
C CYS A 459 -1.11 36.35 -36.98
N ARG A 460 0.10 36.17 -37.51
CA ARG A 460 0.60 34.90 -38.00
C ARG A 460 1.47 34.24 -36.94
N LEU A 461 1.54 32.91 -37.00
CA LEU A 461 2.36 32.07 -36.14
C LEU A 461 3.06 31.05 -37.02
N ALA A 462 4.28 30.65 -36.69
CA ALA A 462 4.95 29.54 -37.38
C ALA A 462 5.27 28.41 -36.41
N VAL A 463 5.09 27.18 -36.88
CA VAL A 463 5.54 25.96 -36.23
C VAL A 463 6.76 25.48 -37.01
N MET A 464 7.87 25.25 -36.32
CA MET A 464 9.08 24.68 -36.88
C MET A 464 9.37 23.33 -36.26
N PHE A 465 9.53 22.32 -37.09
CA PHE A 465 10.01 21.00 -36.69
C PHE A 465 11.51 20.93 -36.97
N VAL A 466 12.31 20.60 -35.95
CA VAL A 466 13.77 20.64 -36.01
C VAL A 466 14.31 19.27 -35.64
N ASP A 467 15.13 18.69 -36.51
CA ASP A 467 15.75 17.38 -36.31
C ASP A 467 17.27 17.47 -36.45
N LEU A 468 18.00 16.79 -35.56
CA LEU A 468 19.45 16.72 -35.61
C LEU A 468 19.92 15.63 -36.58
N ASP A 469 20.56 16.04 -37.68
CA ASP A 469 21.00 15.11 -38.70
C ASP A 469 22.04 14.12 -38.16
N ARG A 470 21.82 12.83 -38.43
CA ARG A 470 22.75 11.75 -38.09
C ARG A 470 23.06 11.64 -36.59
N PHE A 471 22.21 12.16 -35.71
CA PHE A 471 22.40 12.06 -34.25
C PHE A 471 22.59 10.62 -33.78
N LYS A 472 21.87 9.66 -34.39
CA LYS A 472 22.06 8.23 -34.12
C LYS A 472 23.52 7.77 -34.29
N ARG A 473 24.23 8.22 -35.33
CA ARG A 473 25.66 7.87 -35.51
C ARG A 473 26.53 8.40 -34.37
N ILE A 474 26.19 9.56 -33.81
CA ILE A 474 26.91 10.13 -32.67
C ILE A 474 26.71 9.25 -31.43
N ASN A 475 25.48 8.82 -31.16
CA ASN A 475 25.19 7.89 -30.07
C ASN A 475 25.91 6.54 -30.26
N ASP A 476 25.86 5.98 -31.48
CA ASP A 476 26.45 4.68 -31.78
C ASP A 476 28.00 4.74 -31.69
N SER A 477 28.61 5.87 -32.04
CA SER A 477 30.08 6.02 -32.08
C SER A 477 30.69 6.53 -30.78
N LEU A 478 30.00 7.42 -30.06
CA LEU A 478 30.53 8.14 -28.90
C LEU A 478 29.78 7.84 -27.59
N GLY A 479 28.70 7.05 -27.66
CA GLY A 479 27.88 6.66 -26.53
C GLY A 479 26.78 7.68 -26.19
N HIS A 480 25.71 7.17 -25.58
CA HIS A 480 24.53 7.97 -25.22
C HIS A 480 24.82 9.16 -24.29
N ALA A 481 25.81 9.05 -23.38
CA ALA A 481 26.15 10.15 -22.48
C ALA A 481 26.68 11.40 -23.22
N VAL A 482 27.38 11.21 -24.34
CA VAL A 482 27.85 12.31 -25.20
C VAL A 482 26.70 12.90 -26.00
N GLY A 483 25.81 12.05 -26.52
CA GLY A 483 24.59 12.48 -27.19
C GLY A 483 23.65 13.28 -26.28
N ASP A 484 23.51 12.88 -25.03
CA ASP A 484 22.70 13.59 -24.03
C ASP A 484 23.23 15.01 -23.77
N LYS A 485 24.55 15.16 -23.60
CA LYS A 485 25.19 16.48 -23.45
C LYS A 485 25.03 17.34 -24.68
N LEU A 486 25.12 16.74 -25.87
CA LEU A 486 24.86 17.42 -27.13
C LEU A 486 23.42 17.93 -27.19
N LEU A 487 22.43 17.12 -26.82
CA LEU A 487 21.02 17.53 -26.78
C LEU A 487 20.77 18.69 -25.80
N VAL A 488 21.42 18.67 -24.63
CA VAL A 488 21.35 19.77 -23.65
C VAL A 488 21.90 21.07 -24.24
N GLU A 489 23.04 21.02 -24.93
CA GLU A 489 23.62 22.20 -25.57
C GLU A 489 22.74 22.71 -26.73
N ILE A 490 22.22 21.82 -27.57
CA ILE A 490 21.32 22.17 -28.67
C ILE A 490 20.05 22.85 -28.12
N ALA A 491 19.47 22.30 -27.05
CA ALA A 491 18.33 22.90 -26.38
C ALA A 491 18.64 24.32 -25.87
N ALA A 492 19.84 24.54 -25.29
CA ALA A 492 20.28 25.84 -24.83
C ALA A 492 20.44 26.85 -26.00
N ARG A 493 21.03 26.42 -27.12
CA ARG A 493 21.20 27.25 -28.32
C ARG A 493 19.88 27.61 -28.99
N LEU A 494 18.96 26.65 -29.07
CA LEU A 494 17.60 26.90 -29.56
C LEU A 494 16.92 27.95 -28.69
N ARG A 495 16.93 27.79 -27.36
CA ARG A 495 16.32 28.73 -26.44
C ARG A 495 16.94 30.14 -26.52
N ALA A 496 18.27 30.23 -26.62
CA ALA A 496 18.96 31.51 -26.76
C ALA A 496 18.70 32.20 -28.11
N SER A 497 18.27 31.46 -29.12
CA SER A 497 17.92 31.97 -30.44
C SER A 497 16.48 32.49 -30.53
N LEU A 498 15.69 32.39 -29.46
CA LEU A 498 14.26 32.69 -29.45
C LEU A 498 13.93 33.89 -28.56
N ARG A 499 12.79 34.54 -28.81
CA ARG A 499 12.26 35.61 -27.94
C ARG A 499 11.53 35.00 -26.74
N ASP A 500 11.29 35.79 -25.68
CA ASP A 500 10.57 35.31 -24.50
C ASP A 500 9.14 34.83 -24.79
N ASP A 501 8.51 35.42 -25.82
CA ASP A 501 7.16 35.03 -26.28
C ASP A 501 7.17 33.76 -27.14
N ASP A 502 8.31 33.33 -27.69
CA ASP A 502 8.43 32.12 -28.49
C ASP A 502 8.57 30.89 -27.59
N THR A 503 8.11 29.73 -28.06
CA THR A 503 8.23 28.47 -27.30
C THR A 503 9.10 27.47 -28.05
N VAL A 504 10.00 26.79 -27.34
CA VAL A 504 10.71 25.61 -27.83
C VAL A 504 10.41 24.43 -26.91
N ALA A 505 10.21 23.26 -27.51
CA ALA A 505 9.93 22.01 -26.82
C ALA A 505 10.76 20.87 -27.44
N ARG A 506 10.95 19.81 -26.66
CA ARG A 506 11.52 18.56 -27.17
C ARG A 506 10.42 17.52 -27.30
N MET A 507 10.29 16.95 -28.50
CA MET A 507 9.25 15.97 -28.83
C MET A 507 9.66 14.56 -28.42
N GLY A 508 10.96 14.27 -28.48
CA GLY A 508 11.57 12.99 -28.13
C GLY A 508 12.82 12.75 -28.98
N GLY A 509 13.75 11.90 -28.53
CA GLY A 509 14.97 11.62 -29.31
C GLY A 509 15.77 12.89 -29.64
N ASP A 510 16.00 13.12 -30.92
CA ASP A 510 16.67 14.26 -31.54
C ASP A 510 15.73 15.33 -32.11
N GLU A 511 14.43 15.23 -31.83
CA GLU A 511 13.39 16.09 -32.39
C GLU A 511 12.98 17.22 -31.44
N PHE A 512 12.98 18.44 -31.96
CA PHE A 512 12.53 19.65 -31.28
C PHE A 512 11.43 20.34 -32.09
N LEU A 513 10.55 21.04 -31.39
CA LEU A 513 9.50 21.83 -32.00
C LEU A 513 9.53 23.26 -31.46
N VAL A 514 9.49 24.22 -32.37
CA VAL A 514 9.55 25.65 -32.06
C VAL A 514 8.28 26.32 -32.56
N VAL A 515 7.69 27.16 -31.72
CA VAL A 515 6.52 27.98 -32.03
C VAL A 515 6.96 29.44 -31.98
N LEU A 516 6.87 30.10 -33.14
CA LEU A 516 7.17 31.52 -33.29
C LEU A 516 5.89 32.33 -33.32
N ASN A 517 5.77 33.27 -32.39
CA ASN A 517 4.56 34.06 -32.21
C ASN A 517 4.65 35.43 -32.89
N ASN A 518 3.48 35.97 -33.25
CA ASN A 518 3.32 37.35 -33.74
C ASN A 518 4.21 37.70 -34.95
N LEU A 519 4.19 36.84 -35.96
CA LEU A 519 4.95 37.04 -37.20
C LEU A 519 4.27 38.03 -38.14
N SER A 520 5.07 38.86 -38.81
CA SER A 520 4.59 39.80 -39.83
C SER A 520 4.29 39.11 -41.17
N GLY A 521 4.98 38.00 -41.45
CA GLY A 521 4.85 37.22 -42.67
C GLY A 521 5.75 35.97 -42.68
N PRO A 522 5.57 35.07 -43.68
CA PRO A 522 6.33 33.82 -43.78
C PRO A 522 7.86 34.05 -43.96
N ASP A 523 8.27 35.18 -44.51
CA ASP A 523 9.70 35.56 -44.64
C ASP A 523 10.41 35.72 -43.29
N GLU A 524 9.68 36.13 -42.25
CA GLU A 524 10.22 36.25 -40.89
C GLU A 524 10.51 34.86 -40.30
N ALA A 525 9.62 33.89 -40.55
CA ALA A 525 9.85 32.50 -40.18
C ALA A 525 11.05 31.90 -40.95
N ALA A 526 11.14 32.12 -42.26
CA ALA A 526 12.29 31.66 -43.05
C ALA A 526 13.62 32.26 -42.57
N THR A 527 13.61 33.52 -42.16
CA THR A 527 14.79 34.20 -41.63
C THR A 527 15.20 33.63 -40.28
N MET A 528 14.24 33.33 -39.39
CA MET A 528 14.52 32.66 -38.13
C MET A 528 15.05 31.24 -38.34
N ALA A 529 14.46 30.46 -39.24
CA ALA A 529 14.91 29.11 -39.56
C ALA A 529 16.36 29.11 -40.08
N ARG A 530 16.72 30.03 -40.99
CA ARG A 530 18.11 30.20 -41.44
C ARG A 530 19.07 30.50 -40.30
N ARG A 531 18.68 31.40 -39.41
CA ARG A 531 19.50 31.77 -38.24
C ARG A 531 19.70 30.57 -37.32
N MET A 532 18.65 29.81 -37.07
CA MET A 532 18.67 28.60 -36.24
C MET A 532 19.60 27.54 -36.81
N VAL A 533 19.45 27.20 -38.10
CA VAL A 533 20.35 26.24 -38.78
C VAL A 533 21.82 26.69 -38.68
N ALA A 534 22.09 27.98 -38.89
CA ALA A 534 23.45 28.52 -38.78
C ALA A 534 24.02 28.48 -37.34
N GLU A 535 23.19 28.73 -36.33
CA GLU A 535 23.59 28.68 -34.92
C GLU A 535 23.87 27.24 -34.46
N LEU A 536 22.99 26.30 -34.84
CA LEU A 536 23.13 24.90 -34.45
C LEU A 536 24.31 24.21 -35.14
N ARG A 537 24.70 24.67 -36.33
CA ARG A 537 25.90 24.20 -37.04
C ARG A 537 27.22 24.58 -36.35
N ARG A 538 27.23 25.54 -35.42
CA ARG A 538 28.46 25.91 -34.71
C ARG A 538 29.00 24.70 -33.95
N PRO A 539 30.34 24.51 -33.87
CA PRO A 539 30.88 23.39 -33.14
C PRO A 539 30.47 23.39 -31.66
N VAL A 540 30.21 22.22 -31.11
CA VAL A 540 29.85 21.97 -29.72
C VAL A 540 31.02 21.26 -29.04
N ASN A 541 31.51 21.81 -27.93
CA ASN A 541 32.57 21.15 -27.16
C ASN A 541 31.95 20.22 -26.11
N VAL A 542 32.07 18.91 -26.31
CA VAL A 542 31.64 17.89 -25.35
C VAL A 542 32.86 17.11 -24.89
N GLU A 543 33.19 17.19 -23.60
CA GLU A 543 34.32 16.47 -22.99
C GLU A 543 35.68 16.73 -23.67
N GLY A 544 35.91 17.96 -24.14
CA GLY A 544 37.16 18.35 -24.81
C GLY A 544 37.23 17.96 -26.29
N ARG A 545 36.14 17.44 -26.86
CA ARG A 545 36.01 17.13 -28.30
C ARG A 545 35.08 18.12 -28.97
N GLU A 546 35.45 18.55 -30.15
CA GLU A 546 34.66 19.48 -30.96
C GLU A 546 33.76 18.69 -31.93
N LEU A 547 32.45 18.75 -31.71
CA LEU A 547 31.43 18.07 -32.50
C LEU A 547 30.68 19.06 -33.38
N VAL A 548 30.52 18.77 -34.66
CA VAL A 548 29.69 19.55 -35.57
C VAL A 548 28.48 18.72 -35.95
N VAL A 549 27.30 19.27 -35.71
CA VAL A 549 26.02 18.63 -36.02
C VAL A 549 25.24 19.55 -36.94
N THR A 550 24.62 18.98 -37.96
CA THR A 550 23.75 19.72 -38.86
C THR A 550 22.30 19.46 -38.50
N THR A 551 21.40 20.34 -38.94
CA THR A 551 19.98 20.23 -38.62
C THR A 551 19.13 20.38 -39.86
N SER A 552 18.06 19.60 -39.93
CA SER A 552 17.01 19.74 -40.92
C SER A 552 15.78 20.37 -40.27
N VAL A 553 15.28 21.47 -40.85
CA VAL A 553 14.17 22.25 -40.28
C VAL A 553 13.00 22.33 -41.25
N GLY A 554 11.80 22.03 -40.79
CA GLY A 554 10.57 22.21 -41.55
C GLY A 554 9.69 23.27 -40.94
N VAL A 555 9.07 24.11 -41.75
CA VAL A 555 8.32 25.29 -41.26
C VAL A 555 6.91 25.28 -41.84
N ALA A 556 5.90 25.38 -40.99
CA ALA A 556 4.51 25.61 -41.39
C ALA A 556 3.96 26.88 -40.73
N VAL A 557 3.16 27.67 -41.46
CA VAL A 557 2.71 29.01 -41.06
C VAL A 557 1.19 29.05 -40.93
N TYR A 558 0.70 29.41 -39.75
CA TYR A 558 -0.68 29.77 -39.51
C TYR A 558 -0.98 31.19 -40.01
N PRO A 559 -2.14 31.44 -40.66
CA PRO A 559 -3.21 30.47 -41.00
C PRO A 559 -3.10 29.89 -42.41
N ASP A 560 -1.99 30.16 -43.12
CA ASP A 560 -1.83 29.85 -44.55
C ASP A 560 -1.80 28.35 -44.83
N ASP A 561 -1.04 27.59 -44.02
CA ASP A 561 -0.82 26.16 -44.22
C ASP A 561 -1.86 25.28 -43.52
N SER A 562 -2.39 25.75 -42.38
CA SER A 562 -3.58 25.18 -41.71
C SER A 562 -4.03 26.08 -40.56
N ARG A 563 -5.28 25.90 -40.12
CA ARG A 563 -5.85 26.52 -38.92
C ARG A 563 -5.89 25.60 -37.69
N ASP A 564 -5.55 24.34 -37.89
CA ASP A 564 -5.56 23.29 -36.87
C ASP A 564 -4.13 22.99 -36.41
N ALA A 565 -3.93 22.87 -35.09
CA ALA A 565 -2.61 22.71 -34.49
C ALA A 565 -1.93 21.42 -34.94
N ASP A 566 -2.63 20.30 -34.88
CA ASP A 566 -2.10 18.97 -35.22
C ASP A 566 -1.69 18.94 -36.70
N THR A 567 -2.51 19.55 -37.55
CA THR A 567 -2.23 19.66 -38.99
C THR A 567 -1.02 20.57 -39.26
N LEU A 568 -0.85 21.68 -38.53
CA LEU A 568 0.34 22.54 -38.66
C LEU A 568 1.62 21.81 -38.26
N VAL A 569 1.59 21.08 -37.13
CA VAL A 569 2.73 20.26 -36.69
C VAL A 569 3.06 19.22 -37.74
N LYS A 570 2.05 18.53 -38.30
CA LYS A 570 2.22 17.57 -39.39
C LYS A 570 2.81 18.19 -40.66
N HIS A 571 2.36 19.37 -41.04
CA HIS A 571 2.89 20.09 -42.20
C HIS A 571 4.36 20.50 -41.98
N ALA A 572 4.72 20.94 -40.78
CA ALA A 572 6.10 21.26 -40.42
C ALA A 572 7.00 20.00 -40.45
N ASP A 573 6.51 18.86 -39.96
CA ASP A 573 7.21 17.57 -40.03
C ASP A 573 7.48 17.14 -41.48
N VAL A 574 6.46 17.21 -42.36
CA VAL A 574 6.59 16.92 -43.79
C VAL A 574 7.64 17.81 -44.47
N ALA A 575 7.67 19.11 -44.14
CA ALA A 575 8.67 20.03 -44.67
C ALA A 575 10.08 19.73 -44.14
N MET A 576 10.22 19.31 -42.88
CA MET A 576 11.51 18.94 -42.27
C MET A 576 12.10 17.73 -42.97
N TYR A 577 11.26 16.75 -43.29
CA TYR A 577 11.68 15.58 -44.04
C TYR A 577 12.17 15.93 -45.45
N ARG A 578 11.53 16.89 -46.13
CA ARG A 578 12.02 17.42 -47.42
C ARG A 578 13.41 18.06 -47.29
N ALA A 579 13.64 18.81 -46.22
CA ALA A 579 14.97 19.35 -45.95
C ALA A 579 16.02 18.24 -45.79
N LYS A 580 15.65 17.06 -45.27
CA LYS A 580 16.53 15.88 -45.22
C LYS A 580 16.82 15.29 -46.60
N ASP A 581 15.80 15.15 -47.44
CA ASP A 581 15.94 14.58 -48.78
C ASP A 581 16.76 15.49 -49.71
N GLU A 582 16.65 16.82 -49.56
CA GLU A 582 17.37 17.82 -50.39
C GLU A 582 18.81 18.09 -49.95
N GLY A 583 19.38 17.21 -49.12
CA GLY A 583 20.80 17.27 -48.74
C GLY A 583 21.08 17.60 -47.28
N ARG A 584 20.04 17.70 -46.43
CA ARG A 584 20.13 18.00 -44.99
C ARG A 584 20.74 19.38 -44.72
N ASN A 585 20.97 19.74 -43.45
CA ASN A 585 21.59 21.01 -43.07
C ASN A 585 20.90 22.26 -43.69
N SER A 586 19.59 22.23 -43.78
CA SER A 586 18.78 23.25 -44.47
C SER A 586 17.42 23.40 -43.80
N PHE A 587 16.62 24.32 -44.31
CA PHE A 587 15.22 24.44 -43.91
C PHE A 587 14.32 24.44 -45.13
N GLN A 588 13.09 23.98 -44.96
CA GLN A 588 12.04 24.05 -45.97
C GLN A 588 10.74 24.61 -45.39
N LEU A 589 10.08 25.46 -46.17
CA LEU A 589 8.70 25.89 -45.90
C LEU A 589 7.75 24.84 -46.45
N PHE A 590 6.65 24.59 -45.75
CA PHE A 590 5.63 23.68 -46.23
C PHE A 590 5.00 24.23 -47.52
N GLU A 591 4.94 23.38 -48.54
CA GLU A 591 4.15 23.61 -49.74
C GLU A 591 3.10 22.51 -49.87
N PRO A 592 1.85 22.80 -50.27
CA PRO A 592 0.80 21.79 -50.40
C PRO A 592 1.17 20.58 -51.30
N ALA A 593 2.09 20.75 -52.26
CA ALA A 593 2.63 19.67 -53.10
C ALA A 593 3.48 18.64 -52.31
N MET A 594 3.85 18.92 -51.05
CA MET A 594 4.68 18.06 -50.21
C MET A 594 3.90 16.90 -49.55
N ASN A 595 2.61 17.07 -49.27
CA ASN A 595 1.76 16.01 -48.70
C ASN A 595 1.58 14.81 -49.64
N ALA A 596 1.54 15.05 -50.95
CA ALA A 596 1.36 13.99 -51.96
C ALA A 596 2.53 13.00 -51.98
N ARG A 597 3.77 13.50 -51.88
CA ARG A 597 5.00 12.68 -51.97
C ARG A 597 5.24 11.80 -50.74
N SER A 598 4.81 12.22 -49.54
CA SER A 598 4.95 11.40 -48.33
C SER A 598 3.98 10.21 -48.31
N LEU A 599 2.74 10.43 -48.78
CA LEU A 599 1.77 9.37 -49.03
C LEU A 599 2.21 8.44 -50.16
N GLU A 600 2.76 9.01 -51.24
CA GLU A 600 3.35 8.26 -52.36
C GLU A 600 4.51 7.38 -51.90
N ARG A 601 5.42 7.88 -51.05
CA ARG A 601 6.54 7.09 -50.49
C ARG A 601 6.06 5.92 -49.63
N LEU A 602 5.08 6.12 -48.76
CA LEU A 602 4.50 5.04 -47.95
C LEU A 602 3.78 3.98 -48.82
N ALA A 603 3.09 4.42 -49.86
CA ALA A 603 2.47 3.53 -50.83
C ALA A 603 3.53 2.73 -51.61
N LEU A 604 4.62 3.40 -52.01
CA LEU A 604 5.76 2.80 -52.72
C LEU A 604 6.47 1.76 -51.83
N GLU A 605 6.64 2.05 -50.54
CA GLU A 605 7.25 1.13 -49.56
C GLU A 605 6.43 -0.16 -49.42
N THR A 606 5.11 0.01 -49.24
CA THR A 606 4.17 -1.11 -49.13
C THR A 606 4.16 -1.96 -50.41
N ALA A 607 4.27 -1.32 -51.57
CA ALA A 607 4.33 -1.99 -52.85
C ALA A 607 5.67 -2.73 -53.05
N LEU A 608 6.80 -2.11 -52.68
CA LEU A 608 8.14 -2.69 -52.83
C LEU A 608 8.31 -3.98 -52.00
N HIS A 609 7.72 -4.03 -50.79
CA HIS A 609 7.65 -5.25 -49.98
C HIS A 609 7.02 -6.45 -50.71
N ARG A 610 6.14 -6.18 -51.68
CA ARG A 610 5.42 -7.20 -52.47
C ARG A 610 6.01 -7.40 -53.86
N ALA A 611 6.97 -6.58 -54.28
CA ALA A 611 7.51 -6.59 -55.64
C ALA A 611 8.28 -7.88 -55.95
N LEU A 612 9.11 -8.36 -55.01
CA LEU A 612 9.92 -9.57 -55.20
C LEU A 612 9.06 -10.85 -55.29
N PRO A 613 8.08 -11.11 -54.41
CA PRO A 613 7.19 -12.28 -54.53
C PRO A 613 6.21 -12.24 -55.73
N ARG A 614 6.10 -11.10 -56.41
CA ARG A 614 5.16 -10.88 -57.53
C ARG A 614 5.84 -10.75 -58.88
N ASP A 615 7.14 -11.03 -58.96
CA ASP A 615 7.94 -10.92 -60.19
C ASP A 615 7.86 -9.53 -60.85
N GLU A 616 7.75 -8.47 -60.03
CA GLU A 616 7.68 -7.08 -60.52
C GLU A 616 9.08 -6.47 -60.77
N LEU A 617 10.13 -7.11 -60.25
CA LEU A 617 11.52 -6.71 -60.44
C LEU A 617 12.12 -7.41 -61.66
N GLN A 618 12.91 -6.68 -62.45
CA GLN A 618 13.55 -7.17 -63.66
C GLN A 618 14.94 -6.55 -63.83
N LEU A 619 15.84 -7.26 -64.52
CA LEU A 619 17.19 -6.76 -64.84
C LEU A 619 17.24 -6.23 -66.27
N TYR A 620 17.81 -5.04 -66.41
CA TYR A 620 18.20 -4.47 -67.69
C TYR A 620 19.71 -4.50 -67.79
N PHE A 621 20.23 -4.60 -69.01
CA PHE A 621 21.62 -4.89 -69.28
C PHE A 621 22.19 -3.77 -70.14
N GLN A 622 23.26 -3.13 -69.69
CA GLN A 622 23.94 -2.10 -70.45
C GLN A 622 25.33 -2.58 -70.87
N PRO A 623 25.67 -2.51 -72.17
CA PRO A 623 26.97 -2.96 -72.67
C PRO A 623 28.10 -2.02 -72.24
N VAL A 624 29.22 -2.61 -71.86
CA VAL A 624 30.48 -1.93 -71.61
C VAL A 624 31.46 -2.33 -72.71
N MET A 625 31.92 -1.33 -73.44
CA MET A 625 32.68 -1.51 -74.67
C MET A 625 34.15 -1.19 -74.44
N LYS A 626 35.05 -1.91 -75.12
CA LYS A 626 36.46 -1.52 -75.22
C LYS A 626 36.54 -0.14 -75.87
N ALA A 627 37.21 0.81 -75.23
CA ALA A 627 37.21 2.18 -75.69
C ALA A 627 37.82 2.28 -77.09
N GLU A 628 38.93 1.60 -77.38
CA GLU A 628 39.63 1.65 -78.68
C GLU A 628 38.85 1.01 -79.84
N GLU A 629 38.39 -0.23 -79.69
CA GLU A 629 37.89 -1.06 -80.80
C GLU A 629 36.36 -1.22 -80.80
N SER A 630 35.66 -0.68 -79.79
CA SER A 630 34.21 -0.79 -79.64
C SER A 630 33.72 -2.25 -79.67
N GLU A 631 34.51 -3.15 -79.06
CA GLU A 631 34.18 -4.55 -78.81
C GLU A 631 33.45 -4.68 -77.46
N LEU A 632 32.46 -5.57 -77.37
CA LEU A 632 31.73 -5.84 -76.12
C LEU A 632 32.63 -6.65 -75.18
N ILE A 633 32.90 -6.11 -73.98
CA ILE A 633 33.77 -6.75 -72.97
C ILE A 633 32.99 -7.18 -71.73
N ALA A 634 32.09 -6.31 -71.27
CA ALA A 634 31.33 -6.52 -70.06
C ALA A 634 29.89 -6.03 -70.24
N VAL A 635 29.04 -6.39 -69.30
CA VAL A 635 27.66 -5.94 -69.24
C VAL A 635 27.28 -5.62 -67.80
N GLU A 636 26.67 -4.46 -67.60
CA GLU A 636 26.18 -4.04 -66.29
C GLU A 636 24.71 -4.43 -66.12
N ALA A 637 24.42 -5.18 -65.05
CA ALA A 637 23.08 -5.56 -64.65
C ALA A 637 22.47 -4.46 -63.77
N LEU A 638 21.43 -3.82 -64.31
CA LEU A 638 20.76 -2.67 -63.74
C LEU A 638 19.33 -3.03 -63.34
N LEU A 639 19.06 -2.95 -62.03
CA LEU A 639 17.74 -3.26 -61.48
C LEU A 639 16.67 -2.28 -61.98
N ARG A 640 15.51 -2.82 -62.34
CA ARG A 640 14.31 -2.06 -62.72
C ARG A 640 13.09 -2.63 -62.00
N TRP A 641 12.16 -1.77 -61.64
CA TRP A 641 10.90 -2.17 -61.03
C TRP A 641 9.74 -1.78 -61.94
N ARG A 642 8.97 -2.77 -62.38
CA ARG A 642 7.79 -2.59 -63.21
C ARG A 642 6.54 -2.76 -62.35
N HIS A 643 6.08 -1.67 -61.77
CA HIS A 643 4.87 -1.66 -60.98
C HIS A 643 3.62 -1.73 -61.88
N PRO A 644 2.59 -2.52 -61.53
CA PRO A 644 1.38 -2.68 -62.35
C PRO A 644 0.66 -1.38 -62.69
N ASP A 645 0.57 -0.46 -61.71
CA ASP A 645 -0.17 0.80 -61.87
C ASP A 645 0.71 2.00 -62.23
N LEU A 646 2.00 1.98 -61.86
CA LEU A 646 2.92 3.12 -62.03
C LEU A 646 3.86 2.94 -63.22
N GLY A 647 3.86 1.78 -63.85
CA GLY A 647 4.79 1.46 -64.94
C GLY A 647 6.21 1.25 -64.42
N LEU A 648 7.21 1.76 -65.15
CA LEU A 648 8.61 1.61 -64.79
C LEU A 648 8.99 2.65 -63.72
N VAL A 649 9.16 2.22 -62.48
CA VAL A 649 9.57 3.09 -61.37
C VAL A 649 11.09 3.32 -61.44
N SER A 650 11.51 4.57 -61.25
CA SER A 650 12.92 4.96 -61.31
C SER A 650 13.74 4.30 -60.20
N PRO A 651 14.92 3.73 -60.50
CA PRO A 651 15.86 3.24 -59.48
C PRO A 651 16.20 4.28 -58.40
N ALA A 652 16.28 5.56 -58.78
CA ALA A 652 16.54 6.66 -57.83
C ALA A 652 15.43 6.83 -56.78
N ASP A 653 14.21 6.37 -57.06
CA ASP A 653 13.07 6.50 -56.13
C ASP A 653 12.96 5.30 -55.19
N PHE A 654 13.18 4.07 -55.68
CA PHE A 654 12.94 2.86 -54.89
C PHE A 654 14.20 2.22 -54.28
N ILE A 655 15.41 2.44 -54.81
CA ILE A 655 16.65 1.89 -54.23
C ILE A 655 16.93 2.50 -52.84
N PRO A 656 16.88 3.84 -52.65
CA PRO A 656 17.07 4.43 -51.31
C PRO A 656 16.04 3.91 -50.31
N LEU A 657 14.79 3.73 -50.76
CA LEU A 657 13.73 3.16 -49.94
C LEU A 657 14.01 1.70 -49.55
N ALA A 658 14.53 0.89 -50.49
CA ALA A 658 14.95 -0.47 -50.22
C ALA A 658 16.11 -0.54 -49.21
N GLU A 659 17.05 0.41 -49.28
CA GLU A 659 18.18 0.50 -48.37
C GLU A 659 17.76 0.89 -46.95
N ASP A 660 16.89 1.89 -46.81
CA ASP A 660 16.36 2.37 -45.53
C ASP A 660 15.57 1.26 -44.81
N THR A 661 14.70 0.56 -45.54
CA THR A 661 13.85 -0.51 -45.01
C THR A 661 14.56 -1.85 -44.85
N GLY A 662 15.70 -2.03 -45.51
CA GLY A 662 16.47 -3.28 -45.51
C GLY A 662 16.03 -4.30 -46.54
N LEU A 663 15.02 -3.98 -47.36
CA LEU A 663 14.61 -4.80 -48.51
C LEU A 663 15.70 -4.95 -49.57
N ILE A 664 16.70 -4.06 -49.59
CA ILE A 664 17.81 -4.15 -50.55
C ILE A 664 18.63 -5.44 -50.40
N VAL A 665 18.64 -6.06 -49.21
CA VAL A 665 19.39 -7.32 -48.99
C VAL A 665 18.77 -8.49 -49.77
N PRO A 666 17.48 -8.85 -49.57
CA PRO A 666 16.86 -9.91 -50.36
C PRO A 666 16.73 -9.57 -51.85
N ILE A 667 16.51 -8.29 -52.20
CA ILE A 667 16.50 -7.85 -53.61
C ILE A 667 17.88 -8.08 -54.25
N GLY A 668 18.94 -7.70 -53.55
CA GLY A 668 20.30 -7.81 -54.05
C GLY A 668 20.78 -9.26 -54.21
N GLU A 669 20.37 -10.18 -53.34
CA GLU A 669 20.58 -11.62 -53.55
C GLU A 669 19.90 -12.08 -54.85
N TRP A 670 18.65 -11.68 -55.06
CA TRP A 670 17.92 -12.00 -56.29
C TRP A 670 18.61 -11.41 -57.53
N VAL A 671 19.08 -10.16 -57.48
CA VAL A 671 19.83 -9.51 -58.56
C VAL A 671 21.08 -10.32 -58.92
N LEU A 672 21.90 -10.68 -57.94
CA LEU A 672 23.13 -11.45 -58.16
C LEU A 672 22.83 -12.81 -58.79
N ARG A 673 21.83 -13.52 -58.26
CA ARG A 673 21.40 -14.81 -58.78
C ARG A 673 20.92 -14.72 -60.22
N SER A 674 20.02 -13.78 -60.51
CA SER A 674 19.49 -13.58 -61.87
C SER A 674 20.59 -13.15 -62.85
N ALA A 675 21.52 -12.27 -62.45
CA ALA A 675 22.65 -11.86 -63.29
C ALA A 675 23.54 -13.07 -63.65
N CYS A 676 23.90 -13.90 -62.66
CA CYS A 676 24.69 -15.12 -62.89
C CYS A 676 23.94 -16.15 -63.76
N GLU A 677 22.63 -16.29 -63.60
CA GLU A 677 21.79 -17.15 -64.46
C GLU A 677 21.76 -16.66 -65.92
N HIS A 678 21.65 -15.34 -66.14
CA HIS A 678 21.72 -14.75 -67.47
C HIS A 678 23.10 -14.96 -68.11
N HIS A 679 24.18 -14.79 -67.34
CA HIS A 679 25.54 -15.11 -67.80
C HIS A 679 25.67 -16.58 -68.22
N ARG A 680 25.14 -17.53 -67.43
CA ARG A 680 25.13 -18.94 -67.80
C ARG A 680 24.39 -19.17 -69.12
N ARG A 681 23.18 -18.60 -69.28
CA ARG A 681 22.39 -18.71 -70.53
C ARG A 681 23.15 -18.18 -71.75
N TRP A 682 23.90 -17.10 -71.57
CA TRP A 682 24.76 -16.55 -72.61
C TRP A 682 25.87 -17.51 -73.05
N CYS A 683 26.57 -18.11 -72.08
CA CYS A 683 27.62 -19.09 -72.36
C CYS A 683 27.04 -20.36 -73.02
N GLU A 684 25.89 -20.85 -72.55
CA GLU A 684 25.18 -21.99 -73.13
C GLU A 684 24.73 -21.73 -74.58
N ALA A 685 24.43 -20.47 -74.93
CA ALA A 685 24.12 -20.04 -76.29
C ALA A 685 25.35 -19.91 -77.20
N GLY A 686 26.56 -20.29 -76.72
CA GLY A 686 27.81 -20.23 -77.47
C GLY A 686 28.53 -18.89 -77.42
N GLY A 687 28.11 -17.97 -76.54
CA GLY A 687 28.78 -16.70 -76.35
C GLY A 687 30.15 -16.85 -75.68
N ALA A 688 31.09 -16.00 -76.07
CA ALA A 688 32.32 -15.83 -75.29
C ALA A 688 31.96 -15.30 -73.89
N PRO A 689 32.61 -15.76 -72.81
CA PRO A 689 32.30 -15.29 -71.47
C PRO A 689 32.40 -13.76 -71.35
N LEU A 690 31.36 -13.15 -70.80
CA LEU A 690 31.28 -11.70 -70.59
C LEU A 690 31.45 -11.40 -69.11
N HIS A 691 32.14 -10.31 -68.78
CA HIS A 691 32.15 -9.84 -67.41
C HIS A 691 30.75 -9.30 -67.04
N MET A 692 30.11 -9.90 -66.04
CA MET A 692 28.82 -9.46 -65.50
C MET A 692 29.09 -8.52 -64.33
N MET A 693 28.73 -7.25 -64.48
CA MET A 693 28.90 -6.22 -63.47
C MET A 693 27.61 -6.05 -62.67
N VAL A 694 27.70 -6.07 -61.33
CA VAL A 694 26.55 -5.95 -60.43
C VAL A 694 26.84 -4.94 -59.32
N ASN A 695 25.94 -3.95 -59.20
CA ASN A 695 25.98 -2.94 -58.15
C ASN A 695 25.61 -3.50 -56.78
N ILE A 696 26.41 -3.15 -55.76
CA ILE A 696 26.20 -3.59 -54.38
C ILE A 696 25.95 -2.39 -53.46
N SER A 697 24.86 -2.45 -52.71
CA SER A 697 24.56 -1.42 -51.70
C SER A 697 25.47 -1.50 -50.48
N ALA A 698 25.65 -0.35 -49.81
CA ALA A 698 26.39 -0.27 -48.55
C ALA A 698 25.77 -1.12 -47.42
N ARG A 699 24.47 -1.40 -47.48
CA ARG A 699 23.81 -2.28 -46.51
C ARG A 699 24.15 -3.74 -46.76
N GLN A 700 24.07 -4.21 -48.01
CA GLN A 700 24.46 -5.58 -48.37
C GLN A 700 25.91 -5.89 -48.03
N PHE A 701 26.84 -5.00 -48.39
CA PHE A 701 28.26 -5.21 -48.10
C PHE A 701 28.58 -5.31 -46.61
N ARG A 702 27.74 -4.71 -45.76
CA ARG A 702 27.92 -4.76 -44.30
C ARG A 702 27.39 -6.03 -43.65
N GLU A 703 26.62 -6.85 -44.36
CA GLU A 703 26.14 -8.13 -43.85
C GLU A 703 27.32 -9.11 -43.70
N GLU A 704 27.43 -9.74 -42.52
CA GLU A 704 28.54 -10.67 -42.22
C GLU A 704 28.54 -11.90 -43.14
N GLY A 705 27.36 -12.30 -43.64
CA GLY A 705 27.20 -13.44 -44.55
C GLY A 705 27.33 -13.11 -46.04
N PHE A 706 27.63 -11.86 -46.44
CA PHE A 706 27.58 -11.45 -47.84
C PHE A 706 28.51 -12.27 -48.75
N ALA A 707 29.78 -12.44 -48.36
CA ALA A 707 30.75 -13.22 -49.14
C ALA A 707 30.32 -14.70 -49.26
N ALA A 708 29.74 -15.27 -48.20
CA ALA A 708 29.23 -16.65 -48.23
C ALA A 708 28.02 -16.78 -49.17
N MET A 709 27.14 -15.78 -49.21
CA MET A 709 26.01 -15.74 -50.15
C MET A 709 26.50 -15.66 -51.60
N VAL A 710 27.48 -14.79 -51.90
CA VAL A 710 28.09 -14.71 -53.23
C VAL A 710 28.69 -16.06 -53.65
N ALA A 711 29.41 -16.73 -52.74
CA ALA A 711 29.96 -18.06 -52.98
C ALA A 711 28.87 -19.10 -53.29
N SER A 712 27.73 -19.06 -52.58
CA SER A 712 26.58 -19.93 -52.84
C SER A 712 26.00 -19.70 -54.23
N VAL A 713 25.76 -18.43 -54.61
CA VAL A 713 25.20 -18.08 -55.91
C VAL A 713 26.13 -18.53 -57.05
N LEU A 714 27.44 -18.32 -56.93
CA LEU A 714 28.42 -18.79 -57.92
C LEU A 714 28.40 -20.32 -58.04
N ALA A 715 28.37 -21.04 -56.92
CA ALA A 715 28.32 -22.50 -56.91
C ALA A 715 27.03 -23.06 -57.53
N GLU A 716 25.88 -22.41 -57.28
CA GLU A 716 24.57 -22.82 -57.79
C GLU A 716 24.41 -22.56 -59.29
N THR A 717 24.97 -21.44 -59.78
CA THR A 717 24.87 -21.04 -61.19
C THR A 717 26.00 -21.60 -62.05
N GLY A 718 27.12 -22.01 -61.44
CA GLY A 718 28.30 -22.53 -62.14
C GLY A 718 29.10 -21.45 -62.88
N MET A 719 28.85 -20.17 -62.61
CA MET A 719 29.60 -19.06 -63.18
C MET A 719 31.04 -19.04 -62.65
N THR A 720 32.02 -18.78 -63.52
CA THR A 720 33.41 -18.67 -63.07
C THR A 720 33.56 -17.38 -62.26
N PRO A 721 34.14 -17.41 -61.04
CA PRO A 721 34.20 -16.21 -60.20
C PRO A 721 34.79 -14.98 -60.88
N GLY A 722 35.84 -15.15 -61.70
CA GLY A 722 36.50 -14.04 -62.40
C GLY A 722 35.66 -13.36 -63.49
N GLU A 723 34.52 -13.94 -63.86
CA GLU A 723 33.56 -13.33 -64.80
C GLU A 723 32.57 -12.41 -64.06
N LEU A 724 32.50 -12.45 -62.72
CA LEU A 724 31.63 -11.58 -61.93
C LEU A 724 32.43 -10.39 -61.39
N THR A 725 31.95 -9.19 -61.66
CA THR A 725 32.48 -7.94 -61.11
C THR A 725 31.45 -7.33 -60.15
N LEU A 726 31.85 -7.11 -58.90
CA LEU A 726 31.02 -6.42 -57.92
C LEU A 726 31.41 -4.94 -57.85
N GLU A 727 30.42 -4.07 -58.05
CA GLU A 727 30.62 -2.63 -58.06
C GLU A 727 30.25 -2.02 -56.71
N LEU A 728 31.16 -1.19 -56.20
CA LEU A 728 31.13 -0.67 -54.84
C LEU A 728 31.38 0.84 -54.90
N THR A 729 30.49 1.63 -54.31
CA THR A 729 30.71 3.09 -54.27
C THR A 729 31.90 3.46 -53.38
N GLU A 730 32.61 4.53 -53.74
CA GLU A 730 33.76 5.04 -52.98
C GLU A 730 33.43 5.26 -51.49
N SER A 731 32.27 5.85 -51.20
CA SER A 731 31.82 6.16 -49.85
C SER A 731 31.62 4.91 -48.98
N MET A 732 31.29 3.77 -49.60
CA MET A 732 31.10 2.51 -48.89
C MET A 732 32.40 1.95 -48.31
N LEU A 733 33.52 2.19 -49.00
CA LEU A 733 34.83 1.65 -48.63
C LEU A 733 35.53 2.47 -47.54
N MET A 734 35.10 3.72 -47.35
CA MET A 734 35.66 4.63 -46.35
C MET A 734 35.03 4.47 -44.95
N ASP A 735 33.87 3.81 -44.85
CA ASP A 735 33.20 3.52 -43.58
C ASP A 735 33.78 2.23 -42.98
N ASP A 736 34.47 2.33 -41.83
CA ASP A 736 35.09 1.18 -41.12
C ASP A 736 36.11 0.39 -41.97
N THR A 737 37.20 1.09 -42.36
CA THR A 737 38.17 0.66 -43.38
C THR A 737 38.80 -0.71 -43.14
N ASP A 738 39.12 -1.08 -41.88
CA ASP A 738 39.77 -2.37 -41.61
C ASP A 738 38.79 -3.55 -41.78
N ARG A 739 37.50 -3.37 -41.44
CA ARG A 739 36.47 -4.38 -41.71
C ARG A 739 36.12 -4.46 -43.18
N ALA A 740 36.06 -3.32 -43.87
CA ALA A 740 35.86 -3.28 -45.31
C ALA A 740 36.98 -4.07 -46.02
N LEU A 741 38.23 -3.82 -45.66
CA LEU A 741 39.39 -4.53 -46.22
C LEU A 741 39.31 -6.05 -46.00
N ALA A 742 38.99 -6.50 -44.80
CA ALA A 742 38.82 -7.94 -44.51
C ALA A 742 37.71 -8.59 -45.38
N ARG A 743 36.60 -7.88 -45.63
CA ARG A 743 35.52 -8.38 -46.50
C ARG A 743 35.93 -8.42 -47.97
N LEU A 744 36.62 -7.38 -48.45
CA LEU A 744 37.14 -7.35 -49.81
C LEU A 744 38.15 -8.49 -50.04
N ASP A 745 39.01 -8.77 -49.05
CA ASP A 745 39.94 -9.91 -49.11
C ASP A 745 39.20 -11.25 -49.19
N HIS A 746 38.09 -11.42 -48.45
CA HIS A 746 37.24 -12.61 -48.58
C HIS A 746 36.60 -12.73 -49.97
N LEU A 747 36.07 -11.64 -50.52
CA LEU A 747 35.50 -11.65 -51.88
C LEU A 747 36.56 -11.97 -52.92
N ARG A 748 37.76 -11.36 -52.82
CA ARG A 748 38.87 -11.67 -53.71
C ARG A 748 39.36 -13.11 -53.57
N ALA A 749 39.32 -13.69 -52.38
CA ALA A 749 39.66 -15.10 -52.18
C ALA A 749 38.69 -16.05 -52.89
N LEU A 750 37.44 -15.63 -53.15
CA LEU A 750 36.51 -16.36 -54.03
C LEU A 750 36.89 -16.26 -55.51
N GLY A 751 37.67 -15.25 -55.88
CA GLY A 751 38.12 -14.99 -57.25
C GLY A 751 37.22 -14.04 -58.04
N VAL A 752 36.31 -13.31 -57.39
CA VAL A 752 35.49 -12.27 -58.07
C VAL A 752 36.30 -11.00 -58.29
N CYS A 753 35.96 -10.26 -59.35
CA CYS A 753 36.53 -8.95 -59.61
C CYS A 753 35.81 -7.87 -58.78
N LEU A 754 36.54 -6.83 -58.39
CA LEU A 754 36.01 -5.73 -57.58
C LEU A 754 36.23 -4.38 -58.28
N ALA A 755 35.17 -3.60 -58.44
CA ALA A 755 35.21 -2.28 -59.07
C ALA A 755 34.79 -1.19 -58.09
N ILE A 756 35.44 -0.02 -58.18
CA ILE A 756 34.98 1.18 -57.49
C ILE A 756 34.12 2.01 -58.43
N ASP A 757 32.90 2.30 -57.99
CA ASP A 757 31.92 3.10 -58.70
C ASP A 757 31.85 4.55 -58.21
N ASP A 758 31.35 5.46 -59.05
CA ASP A 758 31.20 6.91 -58.83
C ASP A 758 32.51 7.63 -58.40
N PHE A 759 33.68 7.18 -58.88
CA PHE A 759 34.98 7.68 -58.39
C PHE A 759 35.17 9.17 -58.68
N GLY A 760 35.56 9.93 -57.64
CA GLY A 760 35.85 11.36 -57.72
C GLY A 760 34.74 12.28 -57.23
N THR A 761 33.58 11.73 -56.87
CA THR A 761 32.48 12.48 -56.22
C THR A 761 32.61 12.53 -54.69
N GLY A 762 33.49 11.69 -54.10
CA GLY A 762 33.76 11.58 -52.66
C GLY A 762 35.15 12.08 -52.22
N TYR A 763 35.48 11.86 -50.93
CA TYR A 763 36.78 12.19 -50.35
C TYR A 763 37.74 11.00 -50.42
N SER A 764 38.44 10.85 -51.54
CA SER A 764 39.40 9.76 -51.73
C SER A 764 40.70 9.98 -50.95
N SER A 765 41.00 9.07 -50.03
CA SER A 765 42.37 8.90 -49.51
C SER A 765 43.13 7.94 -50.41
N LEU A 766 44.02 8.47 -51.24
CA LEU A 766 44.94 7.71 -52.10
C LEU A 766 45.71 6.62 -51.34
N ALA A 767 45.95 6.83 -50.04
CA ALA A 767 46.62 5.85 -49.18
C ALA A 767 45.81 4.56 -48.99
N TYR A 768 44.48 4.65 -48.96
CA TYR A 768 43.60 3.48 -48.84
C TYR A 768 43.30 2.82 -50.18
N LEU A 769 43.16 3.60 -51.25
CA LEU A 769 42.99 3.07 -52.60
C LEU A 769 44.10 2.10 -52.99
N LYS A 770 45.35 2.38 -52.58
CA LYS A 770 46.51 1.48 -52.76
C LYS A 770 46.41 0.16 -51.98
N ARG A 771 45.66 0.13 -50.87
CA ARG A 771 45.52 -1.05 -50.00
C ARG A 771 44.35 -1.93 -50.42
N PHE A 772 43.33 -1.37 -51.05
CA PHE A 772 42.14 -2.14 -51.42
C PHE A 772 42.43 -3.10 -52.57
N PRO A 773 41.94 -4.34 -52.48
CA PRO A 773 42.18 -5.36 -53.50
C PRO A 773 41.18 -5.20 -54.66
N ILE A 774 41.23 -4.05 -55.34
CA ILE A 774 40.33 -3.68 -56.45
C ILE A 774 40.99 -3.93 -57.81
N ASP A 775 40.18 -4.13 -58.84
CA ASP A 775 40.61 -4.44 -60.21
C ASP A 775 40.23 -3.30 -61.19
N GLU A 776 39.14 -2.59 -60.90
CA GLU A 776 38.57 -1.57 -61.79
C GLU A 776 38.18 -0.28 -61.07
N LEU A 777 38.22 0.82 -61.81
CA LEU A 777 37.83 2.14 -61.36
C LEU A 777 36.90 2.79 -62.39
N LYS A 778 35.67 3.13 -62.00
CA LYS A 778 34.66 3.74 -62.85
C LYS A 778 34.61 5.25 -62.62
N ILE A 779 34.71 6.02 -63.70
CA ILE A 779 34.66 7.48 -63.69
C ILE A 779 33.20 7.90 -63.81
N ASP A 780 32.71 8.66 -62.83
CA ASP A 780 31.34 9.17 -62.80
C ASP A 780 31.02 10.01 -64.05
N ARG A 781 29.81 9.80 -64.59
CA ARG A 781 29.25 10.51 -65.74
C ARG A 781 29.33 12.04 -65.65
N LEU A 782 29.34 12.63 -64.45
CA LEU A 782 29.44 14.07 -64.21
C LEU A 782 30.73 14.65 -64.79
N PHE A 783 31.84 13.91 -64.74
CA PHE A 783 33.11 14.31 -65.33
C PHE A 783 33.16 14.06 -66.84
N VAL A 784 32.42 13.06 -67.33
CA VAL A 784 32.40 12.69 -68.75
C VAL A 784 31.49 13.60 -69.58
N ARG A 785 30.38 14.09 -69.00
CA ARG A 785 29.36 14.91 -69.69
C ARG A 785 29.91 16.21 -70.30
N GLY A 786 30.95 16.79 -69.69
CA GLY A 786 31.59 18.03 -70.13
C GLY A 786 32.94 17.85 -70.84
N ILE A 787 33.40 16.62 -71.06
CA ILE A 787 34.80 16.32 -71.39
C ILE A 787 35.26 16.89 -72.75
N ASP A 788 34.34 17.15 -73.67
CA ASP A 788 34.62 17.71 -75.00
C ASP A 788 34.69 19.25 -75.01
N ARG A 789 34.07 19.90 -74.01
CA ARG A 789 33.90 21.37 -73.95
C ARG A 789 34.63 22.03 -72.79
N ASN A 790 34.86 21.31 -71.70
CA ASN A 790 35.48 21.82 -70.49
C ASN A 790 36.87 21.23 -70.31
N THR A 791 37.89 22.09 -70.41
CA THR A 791 39.29 21.69 -70.26
C THR A 791 39.62 21.19 -68.84
N ARG A 792 38.86 21.59 -67.82
CA ARG A 792 39.04 21.08 -66.45
C ARG A 792 38.52 19.65 -66.31
N ASP A 793 37.35 19.35 -66.86
CA ASP A 793 36.77 18.00 -66.80
C ASP A 793 37.66 17.02 -67.59
N ALA A 794 38.14 17.43 -68.77
CA ALA A 794 39.12 16.65 -69.53
C ALA A 794 40.44 16.43 -68.76
N ALA A 795 40.93 17.42 -68.01
CA ALA A 795 42.14 17.27 -67.21
C ALA A 795 41.92 16.33 -66.00
N LEU A 796 40.75 16.40 -65.36
CA LEU A 796 40.37 15.51 -64.25
C LEU A 796 40.27 14.06 -64.72
N VAL A 797 39.55 13.81 -65.83
CA VAL A 797 39.45 12.46 -66.41
C VAL A 797 40.84 11.91 -66.76
N SER A 798 41.70 12.72 -67.39
CA SER A 798 43.07 12.31 -67.69
C SER A 798 43.90 11.97 -66.44
N ALA A 799 43.71 12.72 -65.34
CA ALA A 799 44.38 12.45 -64.08
C ALA A 799 43.87 11.15 -63.44
N ILE A 800 42.57 10.89 -63.49
CA ILE A 800 41.95 9.66 -62.98
C ILE A 800 42.42 8.44 -63.77
N VAL A 801 42.46 8.53 -65.11
CA VAL A 801 42.99 7.46 -65.97
C VAL A 801 44.45 7.15 -65.61
N SER A 802 45.28 8.19 -65.52
CA SER A 802 46.70 8.03 -65.16
C SER A 802 46.89 7.41 -63.76
N LEU A 803 46.03 7.77 -62.81
CA LEU A 803 46.03 7.21 -61.46
C LEU A 803 45.66 5.73 -61.47
N GLY A 804 44.56 5.35 -62.15
CA GLY A 804 44.12 3.96 -62.26
C GLY A 804 45.23 3.08 -62.83
N HIS A 805 45.83 3.49 -63.95
CA HIS A 805 46.95 2.78 -64.57
C HIS A 805 48.19 2.68 -63.66
N SER A 806 48.51 3.73 -62.92
CA SER A 806 49.63 3.72 -61.96
C SER A 806 49.42 2.74 -60.80
N LEU A 807 48.16 2.43 -60.48
CA LEU A 807 47.78 1.43 -59.48
C LEU A 807 47.54 0.03 -60.08
N GLY A 808 47.66 -0.12 -61.40
CA GLY A 808 47.42 -1.38 -62.11
C GLY A 808 45.94 -1.71 -62.30
N LEU A 809 45.06 -0.71 -62.23
CA LEU A 809 43.61 -0.85 -62.37
C LEU A 809 43.15 -0.57 -63.80
N ARG A 810 42.09 -1.24 -64.25
CA ARG A 810 41.37 -0.88 -65.48
C ARG A 810 40.45 0.30 -65.20
N VAL A 811 40.34 1.23 -66.15
CA VAL A 811 39.52 2.43 -65.99
C VAL A 811 38.33 2.41 -66.94
N VAL A 812 37.12 2.51 -66.38
CA VAL A 812 35.85 2.55 -67.10
C VAL A 812 35.31 3.98 -67.07
N ALA A 813 34.90 4.52 -68.21
CA ALA A 813 34.24 5.83 -68.26
C ALA A 813 32.73 5.68 -68.49
N GLU A 814 31.93 6.26 -67.60
CA GLU A 814 30.47 6.20 -67.68
C GLU A 814 29.86 7.43 -68.35
N GLY A 815 28.60 7.32 -68.81
CA GLY A 815 27.87 8.45 -69.37
C GLY A 815 28.43 8.93 -70.72
N VAL A 816 29.02 8.03 -71.50
CA VAL A 816 29.48 8.33 -72.86
C VAL A 816 28.26 8.46 -73.78
N GLU A 817 27.82 9.70 -74.01
CA GLU A 817 26.63 10.01 -74.83
C GLU A 817 26.95 10.38 -76.28
N SER A 818 28.20 10.77 -76.59
CA SER A 818 28.57 11.27 -77.92
C SER A 818 29.90 10.72 -78.42
N ALA A 819 30.05 10.65 -79.75
CA ALA A 819 31.32 10.26 -80.38
C ALA A 819 32.48 11.20 -80.01
N ALA A 820 32.19 12.46 -79.66
CA ALA A 820 33.19 13.41 -79.17
C ALA A 820 33.73 13.01 -77.79
N HIS A 821 32.87 12.56 -76.86
CA HIS A 821 33.31 12.04 -75.55
C HIS A 821 34.24 10.84 -75.75
N LEU A 822 33.83 9.87 -76.56
CA LEU A 822 34.62 8.68 -76.86
C LEU A 822 35.98 9.02 -77.49
N ALA A 823 36.04 10.00 -78.39
CA ALA A 823 37.28 10.45 -79.00
C ALA A 823 38.25 11.07 -77.98
N VAL A 824 37.75 11.80 -76.97
CA VAL A 824 38.59 12.34 -75.89
C VAL A 824 39.11 11.21 -75.00
N LEU A 825 38.23 10.29 -74.59
CA LEU A 825 38.58 9.13 -73.75
C LEU A 825 39.64 8.24 -74.40
N ARG A 826 39.52 7.97 -75.71
CA ARG A 826 40.53 7.25 -76.50
C ARG A 826 41.88 7.95 -76.48
N ARG A 827 41.92 9.27 -76.70
CA ARG A 827 43.18 10.04 -76.68
C ARG A 827 43.84 10.04 -75.30
N GLN A 828 43.05 9.90 -74.24
CA GLN A 828 43.53 9.86 -72.86
C GLN A 828 43.91 8.45 -72.40
N GLY A 829 43.70 7.43 -73.24
CA GLY A 829 44.05 6.04 -72.93
C GLY A 829 43.07 5.35 -71.97
N CYS A 830 41.82 5.78 -71.88
CA CYS A 830 40.81 5.07 -71.09
C CYS A 830 40.55 3.67 -71.67
N ASP A 831 40.40 2.64 -70.82
CA ASP A 831 40.34 1.24 -71.24
C ASP A 831 38.94 0.85 -71.74
N LEU A 832 37.91 1.17 -70.95
CA LEU A 832 36.52 0.78 -71.18
C LEU A 832 35.59 2.00 -71.16
N ALA A 833 34.49 1.91 -71.91
CA ALA A 833 33.52 2.99 -72.04
C ALA A 833 32.09 2.44 -72.00
N GLN A 834 31.23 3.14 -71.27
CA GLN A 834 29.81 2.82 -71.12
C GLN A 834 28.95 4.06 -71.29
N GLY A 835 27.82 3.94 -71.99
CA GLY A 835 26.87 5.03 -72.12
C GLY A 835 25.94 4.92 -73.33
N PHE A 836 25.06 5.90 -73.46
CA PHE A 836 23.99 5.91 -74.47
C PHE A 836 24.48 6.05 -75.91
N LEU A 837 25.76 6.39 -76.13
CA LEU A 837 26.38 6.31 -77.45
C LEU A 837 26.31 4.88 -78.02
N PHE A 838 26.45 3.87 -77.15
CA PHE A 838 26.44 2.46 -77.56
C PHE A 838 25.02 1.90 -77.49
N SER A 839 24.44 1.92 -76.28
CA SER A 839 23.07 1.49 -76.05
C SER A 839 22.57 2.04 -74.71
N PRO A 840 21.27 2.39 -74.60
CA PRO A 840 20.62 2.45 -73.29
C PRO A 840 20.58 1.04 -72.65
N PRO A 841 20.29 0.92 -71.35
CA PRO A 841 20.00 -0.37 -70.72
C PRO A 841 18.82 -1.06 -71.40
N LEU A 842 18.96 -2.33 -71.76
CA LEU A 842 17.96 -3.12 -72.48
C LEU A 842 17.49 -4.34 -71.67
N PRO A 843 16.24 -4.81 -71.81
CA PRO A 843 15.86 -6.15 -71.36
C PRO A 843 16.77 -7.23 -71.98
N TRP A 844 16.92 -8.37 -71.30
CA TRP A 844 17.84 -9.43 -71.73
C TRP A 844 17.65 -9.86 -73.20
N ASP A 845 16.41 -10.10 -73.64
CA ASP A 845 16.14 -10.57 -75.00
C ASP A 845 16.50 -9.52 -76.07
N GLU A 846 16.29 -8.24 -75.76
CA GLU A 846 16.69 -7.12 -76.62
C GLU A 846 18.21 -6.93 -76.64
N PHE A 847 18.87 -7.11 -75.49
CA PHE A 847 20.32 -7.08 -75.39
C PHE A 847 20.98 -8.15 -76.25
N VAL A 848 20.52 -9.41 -76.16
CA VAL A 848 21.05 -10.52 -76.98
C VAL A 848 20.79 -10.31 -78.46
N ALA A 849 19.66 -9.70 -78.84
CA ALA A 849 19.37 -9.35 -80.23
C ALA A 849 20.30 -8.26 -80.77
N ALA A 850 20.65 -7.26 -79.96
CA ALA A 850 21.55 -6.18 -80.32
C ALA A 850 23.04 -6.60 -80.33
N TYR A 851 23.40 -7.53 -79.44
CA TYR A 851 24.75 -8.06 -79.26
C TYR A 851 24.70 -9.58 -79.25
N PRO A 852 24.64 -10.25 -80.42
CA PRO A 852 24.51 -11.71 -80.46
C PRO A 852 25.81 -12.39 -80.04
N PRO A 853 25.74 -13.55 -79.34
CA PRO A 853 26.91 -14.36 -79.03
C PRO A 853 27.57 -14.85 -80.32
N ALA A 854 28.89 -14.69 -80.43
CA ALA A 854 29.65 -15.05 -81.63
C ALA A 854 29.50 -16.55 -81.96
N GLY A 855 28.73 -16.86 -83.00
CA GLY A 855 28.33 -18.22 -83.39
C GLY A 855 26.85 -18.32 -83.78
N ALA A 856 26.03 -17.37 -83.33
CA ALA A 856 24.67 -17.18 -83.79
C ALA A 856 24.63 -16.18 -84.96
N ALA A 857 24.93 -16.64 -86.19
CA ALA A 857 24.39 -15.95 -87.36
C ALA A 857 22.86 -16.20 -87.39
N PRO A 858 22.05 -15.23 -87.86
CA PRO A 858 20.59 -15.32 -87.82
C PRO A 858 20.00 -16.54 -88.52
#